data_AF-A0A1D6KBI3-F1
#
_entry.id   AF-A0A1D6KBI3-F1
#
_cell.length_a   1.000
_cell.length_b   1.000
_cell.length_c   1.000
_cell.angle_alpha   90.00
_cell.angle_beta   90.00
_cell.angle_gamma   90.00
#
_symmetry.space_group_name_H-M   'P 1'
#
loop_
_entity.id
_entity.type
_entity.pdbx_description
1 polymer ?
#
loop_
_entity_poly.entity_id
_entity_poly.type
_entity_poly.pdbx_seq_one_letter_code
_entity_poly.pdbx_strand_id
1 'polypeptide(L)'
;MDIHIWYTLLSALVGGVMGARDRLGEIRSIEMLHKRFESFPEAFAKNLSASRIPSRRIDRVNESEITTKTYASIFSPFWNEIIKSLREEDYISNREMDLLMMPSNCGNLMLVQWPLFLLTSKIMLANDYASDCKDSQYELWDRISKDEYMAYAVKECYYSTEKILHSLVDAEGQHWVVRLFRDLNDSIAQGSLLVTINLKKLQLVQSRLTGLTGLLIRDETAGRAAGVTKALLELYEVVTHEFLSQNLREQFDTWQLLLRARNDGRLFSKILWPKDPEMKEQLKRLHLLLTVKDSATNIPKNLEARRRLQFFTNSLFMDIPQAKPVSEMIPFSVFTPYYSETVLYSMSELCVENEDGISILFYLQKIYPDEWANFLERIGCGESSEDDFKESPSDTMELRFWVSYRGQTLARTVRGMMYYRRALMLQSYLERRCLGGIEDGNSAAEYIDTQGYELSPDARAQADIKFTYVVSCQIYGLQKQTKKQEAADIALLLQRNEALRVAFIHEEEIISRDGKATTREYYSKLVKADVHGKDQEIYCIKLPGNPKLGEGKPENQNHAIIFTRGDAVQTIDMNQDNYLEEAMKMRNLLEEFHNAHGKHGIRKPTILGVREHVFTGSVSSLASFMSKQETSFVTLGQRVLAYLKVRMHYGHPDVFDRIFHITRGGISKASRVINISEDIYAGFNSTLRQGNITHHEYIQVGKGRDVGLNQIALFEGKVAGGNGEQVLSRDVYRLGQLFDFFRMLTFFFTTVGYYVCTMVLPYLPCSLFTWFVYLWFSR
;
A
#
# COMPACT_ATOMS: atom_id res chain seq x y z
N MET A 1 11.46 -38.90 -17.11
CA MET A 1 11.70 -37.75 -18.02
C MET A 1 10.37 -37.19 -18.50
N ASP A 2 9.59 -37.96 -19.25
CA ASP A 2 8.29 -37.52 -19.79
C ASP A 2 7.29 -37.07 -18.71
N ILE A 3 7.21 -37.81 -17.59
CA ILE A 3 6.27 -37.48 -16.50
C ILE A 3 6.58 -36.11 -15.86
N HIS A 4 7.85 -35.71 -15.77
CA HIS A 4 8.21 -34.39 -15.21
C HIS A 4 7.76 -33.26 -16.13
N ILE A 5 7.96 -33.41 -17.45
CA ILE A 5 7.50 -32.44 -18.46
C ILE A 5 5.97 -32.34 -18.43
N TRP A 6 5.27 -33.49 -18.44
CA TRP A 6 3.82 -33.54 -18.34
C TRP A 6 3.30 -32.90 -17.06
N TYR A 7 3.93 -33.18 -15.92
CA TYR A 7 3.59 -32.57 -14.65
C TYR A 7 3.76 -31.04 -14.69
N THR A 8 4.88 -30.53 -15.23
CA THR A 8 5.14 -29.09 -15.34
C THR A 8 4.12 -28.39 -16.25
N LEU A 9 3.77 -28.98 -17.40
CA LEU A 9 2.76 -28.42 -18.30
C LEU A 9 1.36 -28.46 -17.69
N LEU A 10 0.97 -29.59 -17.09
CA LEU A 10 -0.34 -29.76 -16.48
C LEU A 10 -0.51 -28.86 -15.26
N SER A 11 0.51 -28.76 -14.40
CA SER A 11 0.48 -27.87 -13.23
C SER A 11 0.38 -26.40 -13.64
N ALA A 12 1.10 -25.97 -14.69
CA ALA A 12 0.95 -24.63 -15.23
C ALA A 12 -0.48 -24.36 -15.76
N LEU A 13 -1.08 -25.32 -16.47
CA LEU A 13 -2.45 -25.19 -16.98
C LEU A 13 -3.47 -25.14 -15.84
N VAL A 14 -3.43 -26.10 -14.92
CA VAL A 14 -4.34 -26.17 -13.77
C VAL A 14 -4.18 -24.93 -12.90
N GLY A 15 -2.95 -24.54 -12.59
CA GLY A 15 -2.64 -23.31 -11.87
C GLY A 15 -3.26 -22.11 -12.59
N GLY A 16 -3.06 -21.96 -13.90
CA GLY A 16 -3.61 -20.87 -14.71
C GLY A 16 -5.14 -20.80 -14.67
N VAL A 17 -5.83 -21.94 -14.82
CA VAL A 17 -7.30 -22.02 -14.76
C VAL A 17 -7.82 -21.66 -13.37
N MET A 18 -7.17 -22.14 -12.31
CA MET A 18 -7.52 -21.78 -10.93
C MET A 18 -7.37 -20.26 -10.71
N GLY A 19 -6.27 -19.68 -11.18
CA GLY A 19 -6.07 -18.24 -11.00
C GLY A 19 -7.09 -17.39 -11.76
N ALA A 20 -7.48 -17.81 -12.97
CA ALA A 20 -8.55 -17.14 -13.70
C ALA A 20 -9.90 -17.24 -12.96
N ARG A 21 -10.21 -18.38 -12.35
CA ARG A 21 -11.42 -18.58 -11.53
C ARG A 21 -11.42 -17.68 -10.28
N ASP A 22 -10.25 -17.45 -9.69
CA ASP A 22 -10.06 -16.58 -8.53
C ASP A 22 -9.90 -15.09 -8.91
N ARG A 23 -10.18 -14.73 -10.19
CA ARG A 23 -10.14 -13.36 -10.72
C ARG A 23 -8.77 -12.69 -10.60
N LEU A 24 -7.69 -13.47 -10.65
CA LEU A 24 -6.33 -12.93 -10.65
C LEU A 24 -6.04 -12.19 -11.96
N GLY A 25 -5.63 -10.93 -11.83
CA GLY A 25 -5.26 -10.07 -12.94
C GLY A 25 -6.44 -9.71 -13.85
N GLU A 26 -7.60 -9.39 -13.30
CA GLU A 26 -8.67 -8.70 -14.06
C GLU A 26 -8.26 -7.25 -14.41
N ILE A 27 -7.51 -6.59 -13.52
CA ILE A 27 -6.97 -5.25 -13.73
C ILE A 27 -5.47 -5.39 -14.00
N ARG A 28 -5.06 -5.14 -15.26
CA ARG A 28 -3.66 -5.31 -15.72
C ARG A 28 -3.00 -4.03 -16.22
N SER A 29 -3.76 -2.94 -16.33
CA SER A 29 -3.25 -1.66 -16.81
C SER A 29 -3.89 -0.49 -16.08
N ILE A 30 -3.21 0.65 -16.13
CA ILE A 30 -3.71 1.90 -15.56
C ILE A 30 -5.01 2.36 -16.22
N GLU A 31 -5.17 2.07 -17.52
CA GLU A 31 -6.42 2.35 -18.25
C GLU A 31 -7.60 1.52 -17.72
N MET A 32 -7.37 0.26 -17.37
CA MET A 32 -8.40 -0.58 -16.73
C MET A 32 -8.70 -0.08 -15.32
N LEU A 33 -7.68 0.39 -14.58
CA LEU A 33 -7.86 1.01 -13.27
C LEU A 33 -8.77 2.24 -13.37
N HIS A 34 -8.51 3.12 -14.35
CA HIS A 34 -9.33 4.32 -14.58
C HIS A 34 -10.77 3.96 -14.91
N LYS A 35 -10.98 3.00 -15.82
CA LYS A 35 -12.33 2.57 -16.24
C LYS A 35 -13.14 1.91 -15.14
N ARG A 36 -12.49 1.26 -14.17
CA ARG A 36 -13.17 0.54 -13.07
C ARG A 36 -13.21 1.32 -11.77
N PHE A 37 -12.67 2.54 -11.71
CA PHE A 37 -12.49 3.25 -10.45
C PHE A 37 -13.81 3.47 -9.69
N GLU A 38 -14.92 3.71 -10.40
CA GLU A 38 -16.25 3.88 -9.79
C GLU A 38 -16.72 2.65 -9.01
N SER A 39 -16.26 1.45 -9.39
CA SER A 39 -16.60 0.20 -8.70
C SER A 39 -15.73 -0.12 -7.49
N PHE A 40 -14.62 0.62 -7.27
CA PHE A 40 -13.69 0.36 -6.16
C PHE A 40 -14.29 0.63 -4.79
N PRO A 41 -15.01 1.75 -4.55
CA PRO A 41 -15.60 2.01 -3.24
C PRO A 41 -16.59 0.92 -2.80
N GLU A 42 -17.40 0.43 -3.73
CA GLU A 42 -18.36 -0.65 -3.46
C GLU A 42 -17.65 -1.96 -3.13
N ALA A 43 -16.65 -2.36 -3.93
CA ALA A 43 -15.85 -3.56 -3.69
C ALA A 43 -15.09 -3.49 -2.35
N PHE A 44 -14.51 -2.32 -2.04
CA PHE A 44 -13.82 -2.05 -0.79
C PHE A 44 -14.78 -2.18 0.40
N ALA A 45 -15.95 -1.55 0.34
CA ALA A 45 -16.92 -1.60 1.43
C ALA A 45 -17.46 -3.01 1.68
N LYS A 46 -17.64 -3.82 0.62
CA LYS A 46 -18.10 -5.21 0.75
C LYS A 46 -17.06 -6.13 1.38
N ASN A 47 -15.79 -5.98 1.00
CA ASN A 47 -14.74 -6.95 1.36
C ASN A 47 -13.90 -6.47 2.56
N LEU A 48 -13.53 -5.20 2.58
CA LEU A 48 -12.57 -4.64 3.54
C LEU A 48 -13.21 -3.78 4.62
N SER A 49 -14.47 -3.37 4.54
CA SER A 49 -15.13 -2.64 5.64
C SER A 49 -15.83 -3.58 6.61
N ALA A 50 -15.66 -3.34 7.91
CA ALA A 50 -16.41 -4.03 8.96
C ALA A 50 -17.82 -3.44 9.17
N SER A 51 -18.07 -2.22 8.67
CA SER A 51 -19.34 -1.52 8.85
C SER A 51 -20.46 -2.22 8.07
N ARG A 52 -21.40 -2.84 8.80
CA ARG A 52 -22.67 -3.30 8.24
C ARG A 52 -23.50 -2.08 7.89
N ILE A 53 -23.61 -1.74 6.60
CA ILE A 53 -24.58 -0.73 6.16
C ILE A 53 -25.97 -1.26 6.53
N PRO A 54 -26.73 -0.58 7.43
CA PRO A 54 -28.08 -0.99 7.72
C PRO A 54 -28.90 -0.86 6.42
N SER A 55 -29.54 -1.95 6.00
CA SER A 55 -30.60 -1.89 4.98
C SER A 55 -31.80 -1.14 5.56
N ARG A 56 -31.71 0.20 5.62
CA ARG A 56 -32.90 1.04 5.79
C ARG A 56 -33.49 1.22 4.39
N ARG A 57 -34.73 0.75 4.20
CA ARG A 57 -35.54 1.04 3.02
C ARG A 57 -35.73 2.56 2.94
N ILE A 58 -35.04 3.20 2.01
CA ILE A 58 -35.23 4.61 1.63
C ILE A 58 -35.66 4.59 0.14
N ASP A 59 -36.58 5.47 -0.25
CA ASP A 59 -37.30 5.43 -1.52
C ASP A 59 -36.43 5.33 -2.78
N ARG A 60 -36.89 4.51 -3.73
CA ARG A 60 -36.16 3.88 -4.87
C ARG A 60 -35.55 4.80 -5.94
N VAL A 61 -35.74 6.12 -5.90
CA VAL A 61 -35.35 7.02 -7.01
C VAL A 61 -34.00 7.71 -6.78
N ASN A 62 -33.62 7.98 -5.52
CA ASN A 62 -32.31 8.55 -5.15
C ASN A 62 -31.37 7.50 -4.50
N GLU A 63 -31.75 6.22 -4.54
CA GLU A 63 -31.07 5.13 -3.83
C GLU A 63 -29.66 4.89 -4.39
N SER A 64 -29.45 4.94 -5.71
CA SER A 64 -28.14 4.65 -6.31
C SER A 64 -27.07 5.70 -5.96
N GLU A 65 -27.33 6.99 -6.18
CA GLU A 65 -26.34 8.05 -5.93
C GLU A 65 -26.00 8.20 -4.43
N ILE A 66 -26.99 8.07 -3.53
CA ILE A 66 -26.77 8.12 -2.08
C ILE A 66 -25.92 6.93 -1.62
N THR A 67 -26.19 5.74 -2.16
CA THR A 67 -25.44 4.52 -1.79
C THR A 67 -24.00 4.60 -2.32
N THR A 68 -23.80 5.05 -3.56
CA THR A 68 -22.45 5.28 -4.14
C THR A 68 -21.68 6.33 -3.34
N LYS A 69 -22.32 7.43 -2.94
CA LYS A 69 -21.69 8.45 -2.09
C LYS A 69 -21.30 7.89 -0.71
N THR A 70 -22.13 7.05 -0.12
CA THR A 70 -21.83 6.38 1.16
C THR A 70 -20.63 5.42 1.03
N TYR A 71 -20.55 4.66 -0.07
CA TYR A 71 -19.38 3.83 -0.33
C TYR A 71 -18.11 4.67 -0.55
N ALA A 72 -18.23 5.76 -1.31
CA ALA A 72 -17.14 6.70 -1.56
C ALA A 72 -16.63 7.37 -0.27
N SER A 73 -17.51 7.70 0.68
CA SER A 73 -17.11 8.25 1.98
C SER A 73 -16.41 7.24 2.89
N ILE A 74 -16.75 5.95 2.78
CA ILE A 74 -16.03 4.87 3.50
C ILE A 74 -14.65 4.63 2.87
N PHE A 75 -14.54 4.71 1.55
CA PHE A 75 -13.32 4.39 0.82
C PHE A 75 -12.29 5.53 0.84
N SER A 76 -12.72 6.79 0.74
CA SER A 76 -11.82 7.95 0.60
C SER A 76 -10.74 8.08 1.68
N PRO A 77 -11.00 7.81 2.98
CA PRO A 77 -9.96 7.93 4.01
C PRO A 77 -8.84 6.88 3.82
N PHE A 78 -9.20 5.65 3.44
CA PHE A 78 -8.23 4.58 3.19
C PHE A 78 -7.41 4.87 1.93
N TRP A 79 -8.08 5.27 0.85
CA TRP A 79 -7.40 5.66 -0.39
C TRP A 79 -6.40 6.78 -0.14
N ASN A 80 -6.81 7.83 0.57
CA ASN A 80 -5.96 8.98 0.87
C ASN A 80 -4.74 8.61 1.72
N GLU A 81 -4.88 7.73 2.71
CA GLU A 81 -3.73 7.26 3.48
C GLU A 81 -2.75 6.41 2.64
N ILE A 82 -3.26 5.63 1.67
CA ILE A 82 -2.40 4.93 0.71
C ILE A 82 -1.62 5.94 -0.14
N ILE A 83 -2.28 6.98 -0.65
CA ILE A 83 -1.61 8.03 -1.45
C ILE A 83 -0.58 8.80 -0.62
N LYS A 84 -0.90 9.15 0.64
CA LYS A 84 0.06 9.78 1.56
C LYS A 84 1.26 8.88 1.83
N SER A 85 1.04 7.59 2.05
CA SER A 85 2.14 6.62 2.20
C SER A 85 3.02 6.59 0.94
N LEU A 86 2.46 6.56 -0.26
CA LEU A 86 3.25 6.63 -1.50
C LEU A 86 4.08 7.92 -1.59
N ARG A 87 3.55 9.04 -1.09
CA ARG A 87 4.28 10.32 -1.04
C ARG A 87 5.39 10.32 0.00
N GLU A 88 5.14 9.78 1.20
CA GLU A 88 6.13 9.63 2.27
C GLU A 88 7.30 8.71 1.86
N GLU A 89 7.04 7.75 0.98
CA GLU A 89 8.05 6.86 0.40
C GLU A 89 8.78 7.45 -0.83
N ASP A 90 8.41 8.67 -1.24
CA ASP A 90 8.95 9.41 -2.39
C ASP A 90 8.66 8.78 -3.77
N TYR A 91 7.60 7.95 -3.88
CA TYR A 91 7.17 7.39 -5.17
C TYR A 91 6.35 8.35 -6.02
N ILE A 92 5.73 9.36 -5.41
CA ILE A 92 4.92 10.38 -6.10
C ILE A 92 5.32 11.78 -5.64
N SER A 93 5.14 12.76 -6.53
CA SER A 93 5.34 14.19 -6.21
C SER A 93 4.18 14.78 -5.41
N ASN A 94 4.35 15.98 -4.81
CA ASN A 94 3.23 16.68 -4.15
C ASN A 94 2.10 16.98 -5.14
N ARG A 95 2.45 17.30 -6.39
CA ARG A 95 1.49 17.54 -7.47
C ARG A 95 0.69 16.28 -7.81
N GLU A 96 1.33 15.12 -7.91
CA GLU A 96 0.62 13.86 -8.16
C GLU A 96 -0.25 13.45 -6.97
N MET A 97 0.22 13.69 -5.74
CA MET A 97 -0.58 13.50 -4.54
C MET A 97 -1.88 14.32 -4.61
N ASP A 98 -1.81 15.61 -4.92
CA ASP A 98 -3.00 16.47 -5.06
C ASP A 98 -3.99 15.97 -6.12
N LEU A 99 -3.49 15.32 -7.19
CA LEU A 99 -4.33 14.78 -8.25
C LEU A 99 -4.98 13.43 -7.90
N LEU A 100 -4.29 12.61 -7.10
CA LEU A 100 -4.70 11.27 -6.70
C LEU A 100 -5.64 11.28 -5.49
N MET A 101 -5.52 12.27 -4.60
CA MET A 101 -6.34 12.40 -3.40
C MET A 101 -7.84 12.51 -3.74
N MET A 102 -8.65 11.78 -2.99
CA MET A 102 -10.10 11.76 -3.08
C MET A 102 -10.70 12.64 -1.99
N PRO A 103 -11.64 13.55 -2.30
CA PRO A 103 -12.35 14.29 -1.25
C PRO A 103 -13.08 13.34 -0.30
N SER A 104 -13.30 13.77 0.94
CA SER A 104 -13.94 12.94 1.97
C SER A 104 -15.35 12.47 1.59
N ASN A 105 -16.01 13.14 0.63
CA ASN A 105 -17.38 12.89 0.20
C ASN A 105 -18.43 12.98 1.33
N CYS A 106 -18.04 13.53 2.48
CA CYS A 106 -18.89 13.75 3.65
C CYS A 106 -19.59 15.12 3.63
N GLY A 107 -19.19 16.01 2.72
CA GLY A 107 -19.75 17.35 2.61
C GLY A 107 -21.17 17.43 2.05
N ASN A 108 -21.73 18.65 2.09
CA ASN A 108 -23.11 18.96 1.68
C ASN A 108 -23.40 18.79 0.18
N LEU A 109 -22.39 18.62 -0.67
CA LEU A 109 -22.61 18.37 -2.10
C LEU A 109 -23.27 17.01 -2.29
N MET A 110 -24.43 16.93 -2.93
CA MET A 110 -25.15 15.66 -3.15
C MET A 110 -24.45 14.70 -4.14
N LEU A 111 -23.35 15.13 -4.77
CA LEU A 111 -22.59 14.35 -5.76
C LEU A 111 -21.35 13.69 -5.18
N VAL A 112 -20.90 12.62 -5.82
CA VAL A 112 -19.61 11.99 -5.55
C VAL A 112 -18.49 12.77 -6.23
N GLN A 113 -17.54 13.24 -5.44
CA GLN A 113 -16.33 13.90 -5.90
C GLN A 113 -15.23 12.85 -6.09
N TRP A 114 -14.89 12.59 -7.34
CA TRP A 114 -13.84 11.64 -7.73
C TRP A 114 -12.45 12.29 -7.72
N PRO A 115 -11.35 11.54 -7.59
CA PRO A 115 -10.00 12.09 -7.72
C PRO A 115 -9.78 12.89 -9.02
N LEU A 116 -8.99 13.97 -8.95
CA LEU A 116 -8.80 14.87 -10.10
C LEU A 116 -8.16 14.18 -11.30
N PHE A 117 -7.31 13.17 -11.09
CA PHE A 117 -6.68 12.43 -12.19
C PHE A 117 -7.69 11.77 -13.14
N LEU A 118 -8.91 11.45 -12.68
CA LEU A 118 -9.99 10.93 -13.54
C LEU A 118 -10.71 12.04 -14.32
N LEU A 119 -10.68 13.26 -13.79
CA LEU A 119 -11.40 14.43 -14.29
C LEU A 119 -10.52 15.36 -15.15
N THR A 120 -9.20 15.12 -15.23
CA THR A 120 -8.27 15.98 -15.99
C THR A 120 -8.70 16.12 -17.44
N SER A 121 -8.59 17.35 -17.97
CA SER A 121 -8.94 17.73 -19.35
C SER A 121 -10.41 17.51 -19.75
N LYS A 122 -11.26 16.93 -18.89
CA LYS A 122 -12.68 16.69 -19.18
C LYS A 122 -13.49 17.99 -19.30
N ILE A 123 -13.18 18.99 -18.47
CA ILE A 123 -13.83 20.32 -18.58
C ILE A 123 -13.46 21.03 -19.89
N MET A 124 -12.21 20.91 -20.34
CA MET A 124 -11.79 21.52 -21.61
C MET A 124 -12.55 20.88 -22.78
N LEU A 125 -12.63 19.54 -22.80
CA LEU A 125 -13.39 18.80 -23.80
C LEU A 125 -14.89 19.12 -23.75
N ALA A 126 -15.47 19.24 -22.56
CA ALA A 126 -16.86 19.66 -22.39
C ALA A 126 -17.09 21.09 -22.91
N ASN A 127 -16.12 21.99 -22.75
CA ASN A 127 -16.18 23.35 -23.28
C ASN A 127 -16.07 23.36 -24.81
N ASP A 128 -15.24 22.50 -25.40
CA ASP A 128 -15.15 22.34 -26.86
C ASP A 128 -16.47 21.80 -27.43
N TYR A 129 -17.09 20.81 -26.77
CA TYR A 129 -18.44 20.34 -27.13
C TYR A 129 -19.50 21.43 -26.99
N ALA A 130 -19.41 22.28 -25.96
CA ALA A 130 -20.32 23.39 -25.75
C ALA A 130 -20.14 24.51 -26.80
N SER A 131 -18.92 24.81 -27.24
CA SER A 131 -18.67 25.82 -28.27
C SER A 131 -19.13 25.38 -29.66
N ASP A 132 -19.05 24.09 -29.95
CA ASP A 132 -19.45 23.48 -31.22
C ASP A 132 -20.94 23.08 -31.26
N CYS A 133 -21.65 23.20 -30.14
CA CYS A 133 -23.04 22.82 -30.02
C CYS A 133 -23.95 23.73 -30.87
N LYS A 134 -24.63 23.12 -31.86
CA LYS A 134 -25.72 23.72 -32.64
C LYS A 134 -27.09 23.08 -32.34
N ASP A 135 -27.06 21.99 -31.57
CA ASP A 135 -28.19 21.10 -31.32
C ASP A 135 -28.86 21.42 -29.98
N SER A 136 -29.86 20.64 -29.55
CA SER A 136 -30.60 20.87 -28.30
C SER A 136 -29.77 20.62 -27.02
N GLN A 137 -30.19 21.18 -25.89
CA GLN A 137 -29.57 20.97 -24.58
C GLN A 137 -29.44 19.47 -24.23
N TYR A 138 -30.43 18.65 -24.62
CA TYR A 138 -30.44 17.22 -24.36
C TYR A 138 -29.35 16.47 -25.14
N GLU A 139 -29.08 16.86 -26.38
CA GLU A 139 -28.00 16.24 -27.17
C GLU A 139 -26.61 16.63 -26.67
N LEU A 140 -26.44 17.88 -26.21
CA LEU A 140 -25.20 18.30 -25.57
C LEU A 140 -24.96 17.48 -24.29
N TRP A 141 -25.99 17.33 -23.46
CA TRP A 141 -25.88 16.54 -22.23
C TRP A 141 -25.69 15.04 -22.52
N ASP A 142 -26.30 14.48 -23.56
CA ASP A 142 -26.05 13.09 -24.00
C ASP A 142 -24.60 12.89 -24.41
N ARG A 143 -24.03 13.80 -25.22
CA ARG A 143 -22.60 13.76 -25.58
C ARG A 143 -21.69 13.87 -24.37
N ILE A 144 -22.05 14.71 -23.39
CA ILE A 144 -21.31 14.84 -22.13
C ILE A 144 -21.43 13.57 -21.29
N SER A 145 -22.61 12.95 -21.25
CA SER A 145 -22.91 11.78 -20.41
C SER A 145 -22.37 10.47 -20.97
N LYS A 146 -21.90 10.42 -22.22
CA LYS A 146 -21.17 9.26 -22.76
C LYS A 146 -19.88 8.95 -21.99
N ASP A 147 -19.30 9.96 -21.34
CA ASP A 147 -18.19 9.82 -20.41
C ASP A 147 -18.66 10.20 -19.02
N GLU A 148 -18.91 9.21 -18.17
CA GLU A 148 -19.44 9.39 -16.82
C GLU A 148 -18.59 10.38 -16.01
N TYR A 149 -17.25 10.29 -16.11
CA TYR A 149 -16.33 11.21 -15.42
C TYR A 149 -16.42 12.65 -15.95
N MET A 150 -16.74 12.84 -17.23
CA MET A 150 -16.96 14.18 -17.79
C MET A 150 -18.25 14.80 -17.23
N ALA A 151 -19.33 14.01 -17.11
CA ALA A 151 -20.56 14.46 -16.47
C ALA A 151 -20.34 14.84 -14.99
N TYR A 152 -19.58 14.02 -14.24
CA TYR A 152 -19.20 14.36 -12.86
C TYR A 152 -18.36 15.64 -12.78
N ALA A 153 -17.36 15.82 -13.66
CA ALA A 153 -16.52 17.01 -13.68
C ALA A 153 -17.33 18.30 -13.92
N VAL A 154 -18.28 18.27 -14.85
CA VAL A 154 -19.16 19.43 -15.15
C VAL A 154 -20.06 19.75 -13.97
N LYS A 155 -20.74 18.73 -13.40
CA LYS A 155 -21.58 18.92 -12.19
C LYS A 155 -20.76 19.47 -11.02
N GLU A 156 -19.60 18.88 -10.75
CA GLU A 156 -18.73 19.31 -9.66
C GLU A 156 -18.25 20.75 -9.84
N CYS A 157 -17.82 21.11 -11.05
CA CYS A 157 -17.40 22.49 -11.36
C CYS A 157 -18.53 23.48 -11.09
N TYR A 158 -19.76 23.16 -11.50
CA TYR A 158 -20.93 24.02 -11.31
C TYR A 158 -21.21 24.27 -9.82
N TYR A 159 -21.39 23.20 -9.04
CA TYR A 159 -21.73 23.32 -7.61
C TYR A 159 -20.58 23.84 -6.76
N SER A 160 -19.32 23.50 -7.10
CA SER A 160 -18.15 24.05 -6.39
C SER A 160 -18.03 25.56 -6.63
N THR A 161 -18.31 26.02 -7.85
CA THR A 161 -18.33 27.45 -8.17
C THR A 161 -19.44 28.17 -7.41
N GLU A 162 -20.64 27.60 -7.33
CA GLU A 162 -21.75 28.14 -6.53
C GLU A 162 -21.35 28.33 -5.07
N LYS A 163 -20.82 27.27 -4.44
CA LYS A 163 -20.44 27.28 -3.02
C LYS A 163 -19.32 28.29 -2.74
N ILE A 164 -18.27 28.28 -3.57
CA ILE A 164 -17.13 29.19 -3.42
C ILE A 164 -17.57 30.64 -3.60
N LEU A 165 -18.33 30.95 -4.66
CA LEU A 165 -18.83 32.31 -4.88
C LEU A 165 -19.74 32.77 -3.74
N HIS A 166 -20.67 31.92 -3.29
CA HIS A 166 -21.57 32.24 -2.17
C HIS A 166 -20.80 32.55 -0.88
N SER A 167 -19.70 31.84 -0.62
CA SER A 167 -18.87 32.07 0.57
C SER A 167 -17.97 33.31 0.49
N LEU A 168 -17.56 33.72 -0.71
CA LEU A 168 -16.59 34.80 -0.91
C LEU A 168 -17.21 36.20 -0.82
N VAL A 169 -18.48 36.32 -1.21
CA VAL A 169 -19.16 37.60 -1.41
C VAL A 169 -20.00 38.01 -0.19
N ASP A 170 -20.13 39.31 0.03
CA ASP A 170 -20.95 39.92 1.08
C ASP A 170 -22.43 40.06 0.65
N ALA A 171 -23.30 40.57 1.53
CA ALA A 171 -24.75 40.55 1.39
C ALA A 171 -25.29 40.94 -0.01
N GLU A 172 -24.77 42.02 -0.60
CA GLU A 172 -25.17 42.46 -1.95
C GLU A 172 -24.69 41.49 -3.04
N GLY A 173 -23.45 41.00 -2.95
CA GLY A 173 -22.93 39.98 -3.84
C GLY A 173 -23.59 38.61 -3.69
N GLN A 174 -24.07 38.26 -2.48
CA GLN A 174 -24.78 36.99 -2.24
C GLN A 174 -26.11 36.95 -2.98
N HIS A 175 -26.82 38.08 -3.04
CA HIS A 175 -28.04 38.19 -3.84
C HIS A 175 -27.78 37.94 -5.33
N TRP A 176 -26.64 38.38 -5.87
CA TRP A 176 -26.24 38.07 -7.23
C TRP A 176 -26.00 36.57 -7.43
N VAL A 177 -25.20 35.93 -6.56
CA VAL A 177 -24.88 34.50 -6.67
C VAL A 177 -26.14 33.63 -6.55
N VAL A 178 -26.93 33.80 -5.49
CA VAL A 178 -28.15 33.00 -5.24
C VAL A 178 -29.13 33.12 -6.40
N ARG A 179 -29.26 34.32 -6.97
CA ARG A 179 -30.14 34.55 -8.11
C ARG A 179 -29.61 33.91 -9.39
N LEU A 180 -28.33 34.13 -9.69
CA LEU A 180 -27.68 33.54 -10.87
C LEU A 180 -27.89 32.03 -10.91
N PHE A 181 -27.57 31.33 -9.82
CA PHE A 181 -27.70 29.88 -9.77
C PHE A 181 -29.16 29.41 -9.77
N ARG A 182 -30.10 30.17 -9.18
CA ARG A 182 -31.54 29.89 -9.29
C ARG A 182 -32.03 29.96 -10.73
N ASP A 183 -31.76 31.06 -11.43
CA ASP A 183 -32.20 31.27 -12.81
C ASP A 183 -31.58 30.20 -13.74
N LEU A 184 -30.31 29.84 -13.50
CA LEU A 184 -29.64 28.74 -14.21
C LEU A 184 -30.31 27.38 -13.93
N ASN A 185 -30.62 27.06 -12.67
CA ASN A 185 -31.28 25.81 -12.29
C ASN A 185 -32.71 25.70 -12.87
N ASP A 186 -33.47 26.80 -12.86
CA ASP A 186 -34.81 26.86 -13.46
C ASP A 186 -34.75 26.64 -14.98
N SER A 187 -33.78 27.27 -15.66
CA SER A 187 -33.55 27.05 -17.10
C SER A 187 -33.07 25.63 -17.43
N ILE A 188 -32.27 25.01 -16.58
CA ILE A 188 -31.88 23.60 -16.73
C ILE A 188 -33.11 22.70 -16.63
N ALA A 189 -33.97 22.93 -15.64
CA ALA A 189 -35.20 22.14 -15.41
C ALA A 189 -36.23 22.31 -16.54
N GLN A 190 -36.29 23.50 -17.15
CA GLN A 190 -37.20 23.80 -18.26
C GLN A 190 -36.64 23.41 -19.63
N GLY A 191 -35.38 22.94 -19.72
CA GLY A 191 -34.73 22.59 -20.98
C GLY A 191 -34.40 23.80 -21.87
N SER A 192 -34.29 25.00 -21.30
CA SER A 192 -34.13 26.27 -22.02
C SER A 192 -32.72 26.89 -21.87
N LEU A 193 -31.72 26.08 -21.51
CA LEU A 193 -30.35 26.53 -21.21
C LEU A 193 -29.71 27.29 -22.38
N LEU A 194 -29.91 26.83 -23.62
CA LEU A 194 -29.39 27.46 -24.84
C LEU A 194 -30.02 28.82 -25.16
N VAL A 195 -31.21 29.09 -24.62
CA VAL A 195 -31.90 30.39 -24.72
C VAL A 195 -31.42 31.34 -23.61
N THR A 196 -30.99 30.77 -22.48
CA THR A 196 -30.57 31.48 -21.26
C THR A 196 -29.10 31.91 -21.34
N ILE A 197 -28.25 31.11 -21.98
CA ILE A 197 -26.79 31.26 -21.93
C ILE A 197 -26.18 31.23 -23.34
N ASN A 198 -25.16 32.07 -23.55
CA ASN A 198 -24.27 31.97 -24.71
C ASN A 198 -23.10 31.01 -24.43
N LEU A 199 -23.23 29.74 -24.86
CA LEU A 199 -22.20 28.71 -24.66
C LEU A 199 -20.83 29.06 -25.26
N LYS A 200 -20.77 29.89 -26.32
CA LYS A 200 -19.49 30.33 -26.92
C LYS A 200 -18.65 31.19 -25.98
N LYS A 201 -19.28 31.78 -24.95
CA LYS A 201 -18.61 32.61 -23.94
C LYS A 201 -18.22 31.83 -22.69
N LEU A 202 -18.50 30.51 -22.64
CA LEU A 202 -18.15 29.66 -21.51
C LEU A 202 -16.63 29.57 -21.29
N GLN A 203 -15.83 29.49 -22.36
CA GLN A 203 -14.36 29.54 -22.27
C GLN A 203 -13.87 30.86 -21.65
N LEU A 204 -14.55 31.98 -21.92
CA LEU A 204 -14.21 33.27 -21.33
C LEU A 204 -14.52 33.28 -19.82
N VAL A 205 -15.69 32.77 -19.41
CA VAL A 205 -16.05 32.60 -17.98
C VAL A 205 -15.02 31.71 -17.27
N GLN A 206 -14.65 30.58 -17.87
CA GLN A 206 -13.67 29.65 -17.33
C GLN A 206 -12.31 30.33 -17.10
N SER A 207 -11.83 31.13 -18.06
CA SER A 207 -10.54 31.86 -17.92
C SER A 207 -10.56 32.87 -16.77
N ARG A 208 -11.68 33.61 -16.58
CA ARG A 208 -11.84 34.56 -15.46
C ARG A 208 -11.94 33.84 -14.13
N LEU A 209 -12.67 32.72 -14.07
CA LEU A 209 -12.76 31.89 -12.87
C LEU A 209 -11.40 31.28 -12.49
N THR A 210 -10.58 30.92 -13.49
CA THR A 210 -9.22 30.42 -13.28
C THR A 210 -8.31 31.51 -12.69
N GLY A 211 -8.42 32.74 -13.20
CA GLY A 211 -7.71 33.89 -12.65
C GLY A 211 -8.11 34.20 -11.20
N LEU A 212 -9.41 34.14 -10.90
CA LEU A 212 -9.95 34.35 -9.55
C LEU A 212 -9.45 33.28 -8.57
N THR A 213 -9.60 32.01 -8.91
CA THR A 213 -9.18 30.89 -8.04
C THR A 213 -7.67 30.88 -7.79
N GLY A 214 -6.85 31.23 -8.80
CA GLY A 214 -5.40 31.33 -8.66
C GLY A 214 -4.93 32.42 -7.69
N LEU A 215 -5.69 33.51 -7.54
CA LEU A 215 -5.39 34.56 -6.57
C LEU A 215 -5.79 34.16 -5.15
N LEU A 216 -6.89 33.41 -5.00
CA LEU A 216 -7.46 33.01 -3.71
C LEU A 216 -6.68 31.87 -3.02
N ILE A 217 -5.89 31.08 -3.75
CA ILE A 217 -5.09 29.97 -3.19
C ILE A 217 -3.97 30.45 -2.27
N ARG A 218 -3.48 31.68 -2.48
CA ARG A 218 -2.34 32.24 -1.73
C ARG A 218 -2.83 32.99 -0.49
N ASP A 219 -1.97 33.20 0.49
CA ASP A 219 -2.36 33.95 1.71
C ASP A 219 -2.80 35.39 1.42
N GLU A 220 -3.70 35.90 2.28
CA GLU A 220 -4.28 37.24 2.18
C GLU A 220 -3.19 38.31 2.35
N THR A 221 -3.06 39.18 1.34
CA THR A 221 -2.28 40.41 1.42
C THR A 221 -3.10 41.57 0.85
N ALA A 222 -2.85 42.80 1.32
CA ALA A 222 -3.62 43.97 0.89
C ALA A 222 -3.63 44.15 -0.64
N GLY A 223 -2.52 43.86 -1.32
CA GLY A 223 -2.43 43.89 -2.79
C GLY A 223 -3.20 42.76 -3.49
N ARG A 224 -3.29 41.57 -2.88
CA ARG A 224 -4.06 40.45 -3.44
C ARG A 224 -5.57 40.61 -3.22
N ALA A 225 -5.99 41.19 -2.09
CA ALA A 225 -7.39 41.52 -1.84
C ALA A 225 -7.94 42.44 -2.95
N ALA A 226 -7.21 43.51 -3.28
CA ALA A 226 -7.56 44.39 -4.40
C ALA A 226 -7.58 43.64 -5.76
N GLY A 227 -6.64 42.71 -5.97
CA GLY A 227 -6.61 41.83 -7.14
C GLY A 227 -7.82 40.90 -7.24
N VAL A 228 -8.27 40.33 -6.12
CA VAL A 228 -9.47 39.48 -6.04
C VAL A 228 -10.74 40.30 -6.28
N THR A 229 -10.86 41.50 -5.70
CA THR A 229 -12.01 42.40 -5.98
C THR A 229 -12.10 42.70 -7.47
N LYS A 230 -10.96 43.02 -8.11
CA LYS A 230 -10.91 43.25 -9.55
C LYS A 230 -11.30 42.00 -10.35
N ALA A 231 -10.77 40.83 -9.99
CA ALA A 231 -11.11 39.57 -10.67
C ALA A 231 -12.59 39.18 -10.50
N LEU A 232 -13.19 39.44 -9.34
CA LEU A 232 -14.62 39.24 -9.08
C LEU A 232 -15.49 40.19 -9.92
N LEU A 233 -15.11 41.46 -10.02
CA LEU A 233 -15.79 42.43 -10.89
C LEU A 233 -15.69 42.02 -12.37
N GLU A 234 -14.52 41.60 -12.84
CA GLU A 234 -14.36 41.08 -14.21
C GLU A 234 -15.20 39.83 -14.45
N LEU A 235 -15.27 38.91 -13.47
CA LEU A 235 -16.12 37.73 -13.55
C LEU A 235 -17.61 38.10 -13.59
N TYR A 236 -18.04 39.02 -12.72
CA TYR A 236 -19.40 39.55 -12.70
C TYR A 236 -19.78 40.18 -14.04
N GLU A 237 -18.88 40.97 -14.64
CA GLU A 237 -19.11 41.62 -15.92
C GLU A 237 -19.25 40.60 -17.05
N VAL A 238 -18.35 39.63 -17.14
CA VAL A 238 -18.41 38.59 -18.18
C VAL A 238 -19.66 37.73 -18.01
N VAL A 239 -19.98 37.29 -16.79
CA VAL A 239 -21.13 36.43 -16.52
C VAL A 239 -22.45 37.18 -16.80
N THR A 240 -22.56 38.43 -16.34
CA THR A 240 -23.80 39.20 -16.46
C THR A 240 -23.98 39.80 -17.85
N HIS A 241 -22.92 40.32 -18.47
CA HIS A 241 -22.97 41.11 -19.71
C HIS A 241 -22.51 40.36 -20.98
N GLU A 242 -21.90 39.18 -20.88
CA GLU A 242 -21.51 38.39 -22.06
C GLU A 242 -22.08 36.96 -22.07
N PHE A 243 -22.22 36.34 -20.90
CA PHE A 243 -22.64 34.94 -20.78
C PHE A 243 -24.17 34.76 -20.74
N LEU A 244 -24.88 35.56 -19.96
CA LEU A 244 -26.36 35.53 -19.92
C LEU A 244 -26.99 36.20 -21.14
N SER A 245 -28.09 35.65 -21.65
CA SER A 245 -28.84 36.23 -22.77
C SER A 245 -29.58 37.52 -22.38
N GLN A 246 -29.90 38.34 -23.37
CA GLN A 246 -30.44 39.70 -23.18
C GLN A 246 -31.80 39.72 -22.45
N ASN A 247 -32.62 38.65 -22.61
CA ASN A 247 -33.95 38.55 -22.01
C ASN A 247 -33.96 38.46 -20.48
N LEU A 248 -32.90 37.92 -19.86
CA LEU A 248 -32.77 37.81 -18.40
C LEU A 248 -32.27 39.11 -17.75
N ARG A 249 -31.60 39.97 -18.53
CA ARG A 249 -31.02 41.24 -18.05
C ARG A 249 -32.08 42.30 -17.79
N GLU A 250 -33.18 42.26 -18.55
CA GLU A 250 -34.16 43.34 -18.62
C GLU A 250 -35.37 43.13 -17.70
N GLN A 251 -35.51 41.95 -17.07
CA GLN A 251 -36.78 41.56 -16.44
C GLN A 251 -36.97 41.90 -14.95
N PHE A 252 -35.99 42.37 -14.16
CA PHE A 252 -36.21 42.49 -12.71
C PHE A 252 -35.44 43.59 -11.94
N ASP A 253 -36.14 44.26 -11.01
CA ASP A 253 -35.70 45.37 -10.13
C ASP A 253 -34.41 45.11 -9.31
N THR A 254 -34.10 43.86 -9.02
CA THR A 254 -32.91 43.47 -8.22
C THR A 254 -31.60 43.65 -8.99
N TRP A 255 -31.64 43.58 -10.34
CA TRP A 255 -30.48 43.92 -11.16
C TRP A 255 -30.19 45.43 -11.14
N GLN A 256 -31.23 46.26 -11.00
CA GLN A 256 -31.05 47.70 -10.79
C GLN A 256 -30.41 48.01 -9.42
N LEU A 257 -30.74 47.24 -8.38
CA LEU A 257 -30.08 47.35 -7.07
C LEU A 257 -28.59 46.97 -7.16
N LEU A 258 -28.24 45.89 -7.86
CA LEU A 258 -26.85 45.48 -8.11
C LEU A 258 -26.09 46.48 -8.99
N LEU A 259 -26.74 47.05 -10.02
CA LEU A 259 -26.19 48.10 -10.87
C LEU A 259 -25.92 49.40 -10.09
N ARG A 260 -26.79 49.78 -9.15
CA ARG A 260 -26.58 50.91 -8.24
C ARG A 260 -25.43 50.65 -7.26
N ALA A 261 -25.40 49.47 -6.63
CA ALA A 261 -24.30 49.05 -5.76
C ALA A 261 -22.94 49.05 -6.47
N ARG A 262 -22.89 48.65 -7.75
CA ARG A 262 -21.69 48.73 -8.59
C ARG A 262 -21.28 50.17 -8.87
N ASN A 263 -22.21 51.03 -9.30
CA ASN A 263 -21.92 52.44 -9.60
C ASN A 263 -21.49 53.22 -8.33
N ASP A 264 -21.97 52.80 -7.16
CA ASP A 264 -21.61 53.37 -5.86
C ASP A 264 -20.30 52.77 -5.28
N GLY A 265 -19.66 51.82 -5.98
CA GLY A 265 -18.42 51.17 -5.54
C GLY A 265 -18.55 50.24 -4.33
N ARG A 266 -19.79 49.84 -3.97
CA ARG A 266 -20.08 49.01 -2.79
C ARG A 266 -20.03 47.51 -3.10
N LEU A 267 -20.26 47.12 -4.35
CA LEU A 267 -20.25 45.73 -4.80
C LEU A 267 -18.84 45.11 -4.64
N PHE A 268 -18.75 44.02 -3.87
CA PHE A 268 -17.50 43.32 -3.51
C PHE A 268 -16.48 44.18 -2.73
N SER A 269 -16.96 45.21 -2.03
CA SER A 269 -16.12 46.07 -1.17
C SER A 269 -15.56 45.32 0.04
N LYS A 270 -16.24 44.26 0.50
CA LYS A 270 -15.79 43.38 1.58
C LYS A 270 -15.74 41.92 1.08
N ILE A 271 -14.52 41.38 0.98
CA ILE A 271 -14.30 39.97 0.62
C ILE A 271 -14.15 39.13 1.88
N LEU A 272 -14.88 38.01 1.94
CA LEU A 272 -14.70 36.99 2.96
C LEU A 272 -13.64 35.99 2.48
N TRP A 273 -12.41 36.13 2.95
CA TRP A 273 -11.34 35.19 2.59
C TRP A 273 -11.65 33.79 3.15
N PRO A 274 -11.45 32.70 2.39
CA PRO A 274 -11.65 31.34 2.88
C PRO A 274 -10.66 31.04 4.02
N LYS A 275 -11.17 31.02 5.26
CA LYS A 275 -10.39 30.66 6.47
C LYS A 275 -10.52 29.19 6.84
N ASP A 276 -11.63 28.58 6.46
CA ASP A 276 -11.94 27.17 6.73
C ASP A 276 -11.04 26.24 5.86
N PRO A 277 -10.35 25.24 6.46
CA PRO A 277 -9.57 24.26 5.71
C PRO A 277 -10.37 23.55 4.60
N GLU A 278 -11.64 23.20 4.81
CA GLU A 278 -12.46 22.53 3.79
C GLU A 278 -12.60 23.43 2.55
N MET A 279 -12.85 24.71 2.78
CA MET A 279 -13.04 25.68 1.70
C MET A 279 -11.74 25.96 0.94
N LYS A 280 -10.60 25.97 1.64
CA LYS A 280 -9.28 26.07 1.00
C LYS A 280 -8.97 24.85 0.12
N GLU A 281 -9.30 23.65 0.59
CA GLU A 281 -9.15 22.42 -0.20
C GLU A 281 -10.06 22.43 -1.44
N GLN A 282 -11.33 22.81 -1.28
CA GLN A 282 -12.29 22.93 -2.39
C GLN A 282 -11.84 23.97 -3.42
N LEU A 283 -11.29 25.10 -2.98
CA LEU A 283 -10.74 26.12 -3.85
C LEU A 283 -9.51 25.63 -4.63
N LYS A 284 -8.55 25.02 -3.92
CA LYS A 284 -7.35 24.42 -4.54
C LYS A 284 -7.76 23.38 -5.58
N ARG A 285 -8.75 22.55 -5.24
CA ARG A 285 -9.30 21.52 -6.12
C ARG A 285 -9.98 22.09 -7.35
N LEU A 286 -10.85 23.09 -7.21
CA LEU A 286 -11.50 23.75 -8.35
C LEU A 286 -10.47 24.36 -9.29
N HIS A 287 -9.44 25.02 -8.74
CA HIS A 287 -8.37 25.58 -9.56
C HIS A 287 -7.63 24.51 -10.37
N LEU A 288 -7.27 23.38 -9.74
CA LEU A 288 -6.61 22.27 -10.43
C LEU A 288 -7.53 21.66 -11.51
N LEU A 289 -8.83 21.49 -11.22
CA LEU A 289 -9.81 21.00 -12.18
C LEU A 289 -9.92 21.89 -13.43
N LEU A 290 -9.74 23.21 -13.27
CA LEU A 290 -9.79 24.19 -14.37
C LEU A 290 -8.46 24.38 -15.12
N THR A 291 -7.32 24.02 -14.50
CA THR A 291 -5.97 24.34 -15.04
C THR A 291 -5.23 23.13 -15.58
N VAL A 292 -5.46 21.94 -15.03
CA VAL A 292 -4.69 20.74 -15.36
C VAL A 292 -5.09 20.20 -16.73
N LYS A 293 -4.14 20.29 -17.67
CA LYS A 293 -4.27 19.81 -19.07
C LYS A 293 -3.54 18.50 -19.33
N ASP A 294 -2.84 17.97 -18.33
CA ASP A 294 -2.04 16.77 -18.49
C ASP A 294 -2.93 15.56 -18.78
N SER A 295 -2.45 14.64 -19.62
CA SER A 295 -3.18 13.41 -19.89
C SER A 295 -3.17 12.51 -18.65
N ALA A 296 -4.36 12.23 -18.09
CA ALA A 296 -4.58 11.28 -17.00
C ALA A 296 -3.83 9.96 -17.15
N THR A 297 -3.62 9.52 -18.40
CA THR A 297 -3.09 8.20 -18.79
C THR A 297 -1.80 7.79 -18.10
N ASN A 298 -1.01 8.74 -17.60
CA ASN A 298 0.30 8.47 -17.01
C ASN A 298 0.42 8.78 -15.50
N ILE A 299 -0.67 9.04 -14.77
CA ILE A 299 -0.61 9.37 -13.34
C ILE A 299 -0.99 8.15 -12.49
N PRO A 300 -0.17 7.74 -11.48
CA PRO A 300 1.17 8.25 -11.16
C PRO A 300 2.21 7.82 -12.21
N LYS A 301 3.32 8.57 -12.38
CA LYS A 301 4.37 8.24 -13.35
C LYS A 301 5.23 7.05 -12.94
N ASN A 302 5.55 6.96 -11.65
CA ASN A 302 6.44 5.94 -11.09
C ASN A 302 5.85 4.52 -11.27
N LEU A 303 6.68 3.59 -11.74
CA LEU A 303 6.26 2.22 -12.07
C LEU A 303 5.87 1.40 -10.83
N GLU A 304 6.54 1.62 -9.70
CA GLU A 304 6.26 0.90 -8.46
C GLU A 304 4.94 1.38 -7.83
N ALA A 305 4.67 2.69 -7.84
CA ALA A 305 3.36 3.24 -7.46
C ALA A 305 2.23 2.66 -8.31
N ARG A 306 2.41 2.58 -9.64
CA ARG A 306 1.44 1.95 -10.55
C ARG A 306 1.19 0.49 -10.19
N ARG A 307 2.25 -0.29 -9.96
CA ARG A 307 2.17 -1.72 -9.62
C ARG A 307 1.41 -1.93 -8.31
N ARG A 308 1.74 -1.15 -7.27
CA ARG A 308 1.09 -1.20 -5.94
C ARG A 308 -0.41 -0.92 -6.04
N LEU A 309 -0.80 0.19 -6.68
CA LEU A 309 -2.20 0.56 -6.86
C LEU A 309 -2.97 -0.45 -7.73
N GLN A 310 -2.37 -0.96 -8.81
CA GLN A 310 -3.00 -1.98 -9.66
C GLN A 310 -3.23 -3.27 -8.90
N PHE A 311 -2.26 -3.74 -8.12
CA PHE A 311 -2.42 -4.97 -7.35
C PHE A 311 -3.49 -4.81 -6.26
N PHE A 312 -3.44 -3.72 -5.49
CA PHE A 312 -4.44 -3.43 -4.46
C PHE A 312 -5.85 -3.38 -5.05
N THR A 313 -6.06 -2.60 -6.11
CA THR A 313 -7.38 -2.48 -6.75
C THR A 313 -7.85 -3.79 -7.37
N ASN A 314 -6.96 -4.60 -7.98
CA ASN A 314 -7.32 -5.93 -8.44
C ASN A 314 -7.76 -6.85 -7.29
N SER A 315 -7.05 -6.79 -6.15
CA SER A 315 -7.34 -7.65 -5.00
C SER A 315 -8.74 -7.40 -4.43
N LEU A 316 -9.29 -6.19 -4.55
CA LEU A 316 -10.66 -5.87 -4.10
C LEU A 316 -11.74 -6.71 -4.79
N PHE A 317 -11.49 -7.24 -5.98
CA PHE A 317 -12.45 -8.06 -6.75
C PHE A 317 -12.22 -9.56 -6.59
N MET A 318 -11.15 -9.95 -5.90
CA MET A 318 -10.87 -11.35 -5.59
C MET A 318 -11.79 -11.83 -4.48
N ASP A 319 -11.80 -13.14 -4.27
CA ASP A 319 -12.51 -13.74 -3.15
C ASP A 319 -11.70 -13.52 -1.86
N ILE A 320 -12.24 -12.70 -0.96
CA ILE A 320 -11.64 -12.36 0.32
C ILE A 320 -12.69 -12.60 1.42
N PRO A 321 -12.33 -13.19 2.58
CA PRO A 321 -13.24 -13.28 3.72
C PRO A 321 -13.70 -11.89 4.18
N GLN A 322 -14.90 -11.80 4.75
CA GLN A 322 -15.40 -10.55 5.28
C GLN A 322 -14.53 -10.03 6.42
N ALA A 323 -14.18 -8.74 6.38
CA ALA A 323 -13.41 -8.10 7.45
C ALA A 323 -14.21 -8.05 8.76
N LYS A 324 -13.60 -8.53 9.85
CA LYS A 324 -14.09 -8.26 11.21
C LYS A 324 -13.60 -6.90 11.71
N PRO A 325 -14.34 -6.26 12.65
CA PRO A 325 -13.85 -5.10 13.37
C PRO A 325 -12.49 -5.37 14.02
N VAL A 326 -11.65 -4.34 14.14
CA VAL A 326 -10.31 -4.47 14.75
C VAL A 326 -10.39 -4.99 16.19
N SER A 327 -11.45 -4.66 16.93
CA SER A 327 -11.68 -5.19 18.29
C SER A 327 -11.87 -6.71 18.33
N GLU A 328 -12.42 -7.32 17.26
CA GLU A 328 -12.79 -8.74 17.19
C GLU A 328 -11.79 -9.59 16.41
N MET A 329 -10.83 -8.98 15.70
CA MET A 329 -9.84 -9.72 14.93
C MET A 329 -8.89 -10.55 15.81
N ILE A 330 -8.32 -11.60 15.23
CA ILE A 330 -7.29 -12.41 15.86
C ILE A 330 -6.03 -11.55 16.08
N PRO A 331 -5.48 -11.50 17.32
CA PRO A 331 -4.20 -10.84 17.57
C PRO A 331 -3.07 -11.67 16.96
N PHE A 332 -2.05 -11.00 16.42
CA PHE A 332 -0.93 -11.67 15.77
C PHE A 332 0.41 -10.98 16.07
N SER A 333 1.49 -11.73 15.86
CA SER A 333 2.85 -11.17 15.86
C SER A 333 3.52 -11.35 14.51
N VAL A 334 4.36 -10.41 14.12
CA VAL A 334 5.34 -10.62 13.06
C VAL A 334 6.67 -11.04 13.70
N PHE A 335 7.35 -11.99 13.07
CA PHE A 335 8.58 -12.57 13.57
C PHE A 335 9.64 -12.59 12.48
N THR A 336 10.74 -11.86 12.73
CA THR A 336 11.83 -11.72 11.77
C THR A 336 13.16 -12.12 12.39
N PRO A 337 13.83 -13.17 11.88
CA PRO A 337 15.21 -13.46 12.27
C PRO A 337 16.17 -12.46 11.62
N TYR A 338 17.06 -11.88 12.43
CA TYR A 338 18.15 -10.98 12.03
C TYR A 338 19.46 -11.53 12.57
N TYR A 339 20.55 -11.45 11.80
CA TYR A 339 21.87 -11.81 12.31
C TYR A 339 22.85 -10.65 12.24
N SER A 340 23.35 -10.31 11.06
CA SER A 340 24.41 -9.31 10.88
C SER A 340 24.28 -8.53 9.58
N GLU A 341 23.09 -8.55 8.97
CA GLU A 341 22.77 -7.76 7.79
C GLU A 341 22.83 -6.26 8.11
N THR A 342 22.96 -5.42 7.09
CA THR A 342 23.00 -3.96 7.28
C THR A 342 21.69 -3.47 7.91
N VAL A 343 21.81 -2.74 9.03
CA VAL A 343 20.64 -2.17 9.71
C VAL A 343 20.18 -0.90 9.02
N LEU A 344 21.10 0.06 8.89
CA LEU A 344 20.93 1.36 8.26
C LEU A 344 22.28 1.73 7.62
N TYR A 345 22.28 2.23 6.39
CA TYR A 345 23.54 2.68 5.78
C TYR A 345 24.11 3.89 6.53
N SER A 346 25.42 3.88 6.72
CA SER A 346 26.18 5.01 7.26
C SER A 346 26.57 6.00 6.16
N MET A 347 26.74 7.27 6.50
CA MET A 347 27.21 8.26 5.51
C MET A 347 28.56 7.91 4.91
N SER A 348 29.45 7.28 5.69
CA SER A 348 30.72 6.76 5.19
C SER A 348 30.53 5.72 4.10
N GLU A 349 29.62 4.76 4.26
CA GLU A 349 29.35 3.74 3.24
C GLU A 349 28.72 4.33 1.98
N LEU A 350 27.94 5.41 2.11
CA LEU A 350 27.25 6.01 0.97
C LEU A 350 28.19 6.70 -0.03
N CYS A 351 29.29 7.26 0.47
CA CYS A 351 30.25 8.04 -0.31
C CYS A 351 31.49 7.24 -0.73
N VAL A 352 31.69 6.03 -0.20
CA VAL A 352 32.80 5.17 -0.61
C VAL A 352 32.55 4.70 -2.04
N GLU A 353 33.52 4.97 -2.91
CA GLU A 353 33.52 4.51 -4.29
C GLU A 353 34.03 3.06 -4.37
N ASN A 354 33.34 2.24 -5.17
CA ASN A 354 33.80 0.90 -5.52
C ASN A 354 34.98 0.95 -6.52
N GLU A 355 35.50 -0.21 -6.92
CA GLU A 355 36.60 -0.34 -7.91
C GLU A 355 36.33 0.42 -9.23
N ASP A 356 35.06 0.60 -9.59
CA ASP A 356 34.60 1.34 -10.78
C ASP A 356 34.40 2.86 -10.56
N GLY A 357 34.73 3.40 -9.37
CA GLY A 357 34.52 4.82 -9.04
C GLY A 357 33.05 5.18 -8.74
N ILE A 358 32.19 4.20 -8.47
CA ILE A 358 30.75 4.39 -8.27
C ILE A 358 30.41 4.26 -6.78
N SER A 359 29.79 5.30 -6.21
CA SER A 359 29.25 5.29 -4.84
C SER A 359 27.80 4.76 -4.80
N ILE A 360 27.36 4.26 -3.64
CA ILE A 360 25.98 3.75 -3.46
C ILE A 360 24.96 4.88 -3.72
N LEU A 361 25.24 6.08 -3.24
CA LEU A 361 24.37 7.24 -3.42
C LEU A 361 24.23 7.60 -4.90
N PHE A 362 25.35 7.70 -5.62
CA PHE A 362 25.34 7.99 -7.06
C PHE A 362 24.58 6.92 -7.85
N TYR A 363 24.77 5.64 -7.52
CA TYR A 363 24.06 4.54 -8.15
C TYR A 363 22.54 4.66 -7.98
N LEU A 364 22.05 4.91 -6.75
CA LEU A 364 20.62 5.03 -6.49
C LEU A 364 19.98 6.25 -7.16
N GLN A 365 20.68 7.39 -7.19
CA GLN A 365 20.21 8.59 -7.90
C GLN A 365 20.02 8.33 -9.41
N LYS A 366 20.86 7.48 -10.01
CA LYS A 366 20.75 7.15 -11.44
C LYS A 366 19.65 6.16 -11.78
N ILE A 367 19.33 5.24 -10.87
CA ILE A 367 18.30 4.21 -11.11
C ILE A 367 16.90 4.73 -10.77
N TYR A 368 16.81 5.60 -9.76
CA TYR A 368 15.55 6.17 -9.27
C TYR A 368 15.55 7.71 -9.38
N PRO A 369 15.70 8.28 -10.58
CA PRO A 369 15.80 9.74 -10.75
C PRO A 369 14.49 10.47 -10.40
N ASP A 370 13.35 9.83 -10.63
CA ASP A 370 12.02 10.33 -10.27
C ASP A 370 11.82 10.33 -8.74
N GLU A 371 12.21 9.25 -8.06
CA GLU A 371 12.10 9.18 -6.60
C GLU A 371 13.07 10.12 -5.89
N TRP A 372 14.26 10.34 -6.46
CA TRP A 372 15.21 11.33 -5.96
C TRP A 372 14.65 12.75 -6.05
N ALA A 373 14.01 13.11 -7.17
CA ALA A 373 13.37 14.41 -7.32
C ALA A 373 12.22 14.61 -6.30
N ASN A 374 11.41 13.57 -6.06
CA ASN A 374 10.34 13.62 -5.07
C ASN A 374 10.86 13.74 -3.62
N PHE A 375 12.01 13.13 -3.33
CA PHE A 375 12.71 13.24 -2.05
C PHE A 375 13.22 14.65 -1.80
N LEU A 376 13.89 15.25 -2.79
CA LEU A 376 14.32 16.65 -2.74
C LEU A 376 13.12 17.59 -2.50
N GLU A 377 12.03 17.37 -3.23
CA GLU A 377 10.77 18.10 -3.05
C GLU A 377 10.22 17.97 -1.61
N ARG A 378 10.40 16.81 -0.95
CA ARG A 378 9.89 16.56 0.41
C ARG A 378 10.67 17.31 1.48
N ILE A 379 11.99 17.32 1.36
CA ILE A 379 12.87 17.99 2.33
C ILE A 379 12.89 19.51 2.08
N GLY A 380 12.48 19.96 0.90
CA GLY A 380 12.49 21.38 0.54
C GLY A 380 13.88 21.89 0.13
N CYS A 381 14.83 20.97 -0.06
CA CYS A 381 16.10 21.23 -0.74
C CYS A 381 15.83 21.17 -2.25
N GLY A 382 16.14 22.25 -2.98
CA GLY A 382 15.95 22.31 -4.44
C GLY A 382 16.91 21.38 -5.21
N GLU A 383 17.46 21.83 -6.34
CA GLU A 383 18.63 21.16 -6.95
C GLU A 383 19.88 21.42 -6.08
N SER A 384 19.90 20.87 -4.87
CA SER A 384 21.00 21.02 -3.92
C SER A 384 22.14 20.05 -4.22
N SER A 385 23.36 20.48 -3.93
CA SER A 385 24.57 19.67 -4.05
C SER A 385 24.69 18.68 -2.89
N GLU A 386 25.45 17.59 -3.07
CA GLU A 386 25.65 16.56 -2.02
C GLU A 386 26.22 17.12 -0.71
N ASP A 387 26.89 18.28 -0.77
CA ASP A 387 27.48 18.95 0.38
C ASP A 387 26.45 19.67 1.26
N ASP A 388 25.29 20.06 0.72
CA ASP A 388 24.23 20.75 1.47
C ASP A 388 23.58 19.83 2.54
N PHE A 389 23.59 18.50 2.32
CA PHE A 389 23.04 17.54 3.28
C PHE A 389 23.90 17.36 4.54
N LYS A 390 25.19 17.71 4.48
CA LYS A 390 26.13 17.56 5.61
C LYS A 390 25.96 18.66 6.65
N GLU A 391 25.31 19.77 6.31
CA GLU A 391 25.14 20.92 7.20
C GLU A 391 24.03 20.69 8.24
N SER A 392 23.10 19.78 7.96
CA SER A 392 21.92 19.50 8.79
C SER A 392 21.88 18.03 9.23
N PRO A 393 21.93 17.72 10.55
CA PRO A 393 21.90 16.35 11.05
C PRO A 393 20.55 15.66 10.82
N SER A 394 19.47 16.43 10.68
CA SER A 394 18.14 15.93 10.35
C SER A 394 18.09 15.43 8.90
N ASP A 395 18.60 16.24 7.97
CA ASP A 395 18.56 15.90 6.54
C ASP A 395 19.54 14.77 6.21
N THR A 396 20.69 14.73 6.90
CA THR A 396 21.59 13.57 6.87
C THR A 396 20.86 12.29 7.29
N MET A 397 20.03 12.33 8.34
CA MET A 397 19.29 11.17 8.80
C MET A 397 18.20 10.73 7.80
N GLU A 398 17.45 11.68 7.25
CA GLU A 398 16.45 11.42 6.21
C GLU A 398 17.09 10.81 4.95
N LEU A 399 18.27 11.27 4.55
CA LEU A 399 19.05 10.68 3.45
C LEU A 399 19.45 9.23 3.75
N ARG A 400 19.96 8.95 4.96
CA ARG A 400 20.30 7.58 5.40
C ARG A 400 19.09 6.65 5.34
N PHE A 401 17.91 7.11 5.76
CA PHE A 401 16.67 6.34 5.66
C PHE A 401 16.25 6.15 4.19
N TRP A 402 16.28 7.20 3.38
CA TRP A 402 15.91 7.14 1.96
C TRP A 402 16.72 6.09 1.19
N VAL A 403 18.05 6.06 1.41
CA VAL A 403 18.92 5.04 0.82
C VAL A 403 18.62 3.65 1.40
N SER A 404 18.48 3.54 2.72
CA SER A 404 18.26 2.24 3.39
C SER A 404 16.93 1.59 2.99
N TYR A 405 15.88 2.37 2.73
CA TYR A 405 14.59 1.87 2.24
C TYR A 405 14.64 1.33 0.80
N ARG A 406 15.68 1.66 0.03
CA ARG A 406 15.91 1.14 -1.33
C ARG A 406 16.88 -0.05 -1.35
N GLY A 407 17.62 -0.26 -0.26
CA GLY A 407 18.47 -1.44 -0.06
C GLY A 407 17.74 -2.65 0.53
N GLN A 408 18.52 -3.70 0.84
CA GLN A 408 18.09 -4.88 1.60
C GLN A 408 18.51 -4.71 3.08
N THR A 409 17.87 -3.77 3.79
CA THR A 409 18.24 -3.39 5.16
C THR A 409 17.16 -3.77 6.18
N LEU A 410 17.54 -3.94 7.46
CA LEU A 410 16.57 -4.12 8.55
C LEU A 410 15.62 -2.92 8.67
N ALA A 411 16.10 -1.70 8.43
CA ALA A 411 15.25 -0.50 8.47
C ALA A 411 14.07 -0.57 7.49
N ARG A 412 14.30 -1.08 6.27
CA ARG A 412 13.25 -1.30 5.26
C ARG A 412 12.21 -2.29 5.75
N THR A 413 12.66 -3.44 6.24
CA THR A 413 11.79 -4.52 6.74
C THR A 413 10.97 -4.06 7.93
N VAL A 414 11.59 -3.34 8.86
CA VAL A 414 10.89 -2.76 10.01
C VAL A 414 9.83 -1.78 9.59
N ARG A 415 10.14 -0.85 8.68
CA ARG A 415 9.15 0.09 8.14
C ARG A 415 7.97 -0.65 7.51
N GLY A 416 8.24 -1.62 6.65
CA GLY A 416 7.22 -2.40 5.96
C GLY A 416 6.30 -3.13 6.94
N MET A 417 6.85 -3.85 7.91
CA MET A 417 6.04 -4.61 8.87
C MET A 417 5.28 -3.70 9.85
N MET A 418 5.80 -2.50 10.15
CA MET A 418 5.12 -1.52 10.99
C MET A 418 3.89 -0.90 10.32
N TYR A 419 3.72 -1.05 8.99
CA TYR A 419 2.46 -0.69 8.33
C TYR A 419 1.27 -1.51 8.82
N TYR A 420 1.45 -2.71 9.35
CA TYR A 420 0.36 -3.43 10.03
C TYR A 420 -0.19 -2.62 11.20
N ARG A 421 0.68 -2.04 12.03
CA ARG A 421 0.24 -1.18 13.13
C ARG A 421 -0.50 0.05 12.61
N ARG A 422 0.06 0.74 11.61
CA ARG A 422 -0.55 1.95 11.01
C ARG A 422 -1.94 1.65 10.44
N ALA A 423 -2.07 0.55 9.69
CA ALA A 423 -3.34 0.11 9.12
C ALA A 423 -4.39 -0.19 10.21
N LEU A 424 -4.00 -0.90 11.28
CA LEU A 424 -4.91 -1.20 12.40
C LEU A 424 -5.37 0.04 13.15
N MET A 425 -4.48 1.03 13.33
CA MET A 425 -4.84 2.30 13.96
C MET A 425 -5.87 3.06 13.11
N LEU A 426 -5.63 3.18 11.80
CA LEU A 426 -6.57 3.81 10.87
C LEU A 426 -7.93 3.10 10.87
N GLN A 427 -7.93 1.77 10.76
CA GLN A 427 -9.15 0.95 10.76
C GLN A 427 -9.94 1.12 12.07
N SER A 428 -9.27 1.02 13.22
CA SER A 428 -9.92 1.17 14.53
C SER A 428 -10.49 2.57 14.74
N TYR A 429 -9.80 3.60 14.24
CA TYR A 429 -10.26 4.99 14.35
C TYR A 429 -11.54 5.23 13.55
N LEU A 430 -11.58 4.74 12.30
CA LEU A 430 -12.73 4.90 11.42
C LEU A 430 -13.95 4.07 11.85
N GLU A 431 -13.73 2.84 12.34
CA GLU A 431 -14.80 1.95 12.81
C GLU A 431 -15.57 2.54 14.00
N ARG A 432 -14.87 3.15 14.96
CA ARG A 432 -15.51 3.79 16.12
C ARG A 432 -16.35 5.00 15.74
N ARG A 433 -15.88 5.83 14.80
CA ARG A 433 -16.63 7.00 14.32
C ARG A 433 -17.88 6.62 13.53
N CYS A 434 -17.87 5.50 12.82
CA CYS A 434 -19.07 4.98 12.16
C CYS A 434 -20.12 4.45 13.16
N LEU A 435 -19.69 3.90 14.31
CA LEU A 435 -20.58 3.37 15.35
C LEU A 435 -21.17 4.48 16.23
N GLY A 436 -20.41 5.53 16.54
CA GLY A 436 -20.86 6.65 17.38
C GLY A 436 -21.98 7.51 16.77
N GLY A 437 -22.16 7.49 15.44
CA GLY A 437 -23.23 8.23 14.75
C GLY A 437 -24.62 7.57 14.81
N ILE A 438 -24.75 6.39 15.42
CA ILE A 438 -26.05 5.68 15.51
C ILE A 438 -26.79 6.02 16.82
N GLU A 439 -26.09 6.35 17.90
CA GLU A 439 -26.70 6.61 19.21
C GLU A 439 -27.11 8.08 19.39
N ASP A 440 -26.36 9.02 18.82
CA ASP A 440 -26.71 10.45 18.86
C ASP A 440 -27.40 10.84 17.55
N GLY A 441 -28.74 10.87 17.56
CA GLY A 441 -29.58 11.27 16.43
C GLY A 441 -29.42 12.73 15.95
N ASN A 442 -28.28 13.36 16.22
CA ASN A 442 -27.92 14.72 15.85
C ASN A 442 -26.38 14.84 15.76
N SER A 443 -25.80 14.44 14.62
CA SER A 443 -24.61 15.12 14.10
C SER A 443 -24.51 14.90 12.60
N ALA A 444 -24.48 16.02 11.88
CA ALA A 444 -24.15 16.10 10.47
C ALA A 444 -22.83 15.36 10.21
N ALA A 445 -22.66 14.86 8.99
CA ALA A 445 -21.42 14.26 8.51
C ALA A 445 -20.23 15.22 8.74
N GLU A 446 -19.59 15.11 9.90
CA GLU A 446 -18.38 15.85 10.22
C GLU A 446 -17.29 15.40 9.26
N TYR A 447 -16.52 16.39 8.78
CA TYR A 447 -15.34 16.19 7.96
C TYR A 447 -14.48 15.05 8.55
N ILE A 448 -14.37 13.93 7.83
CA ILE A 448 -13.50 12.82 8.22
C ILE A 448 -12.06 13.27 7.92
N ASP A 449 -11.50 14.02 8.86
CA ASP A 449 -10.07 14.25 8.87
C ASP A 449 -9.38 12.97 9.35
N THR A 450 -8.52 12.41 8.49
CA THR A 450 -7.57 11.37 8.93
C THR A 450 -6.43 11.97 9.73
N GLN A 451 -6.28 13.30 9.79
CA GLN A 451 -5.29 13.92 10.68
C GLN A 451 -5.62 13.58 12.13
N GLY A 452 -4.67 12.91 12.79
CA GLY A 452 -4.73 12.63 14.22
C GLY A 452 -5.13 11.22 14.61
N TYR A 453 -5.39 10.27 13.70
CA TYR A 453 -5.56 8.86 14.12
C TYR A 453 -4.31 8.34 14.85
N GLU A 454 -3.13 8.86 14.49
CA GLU A 454 -1.85 8.57 15.15
C GLU A 454 -1.73 9.10 16.57
N LEU A 455 -2.53 10.13 16.89
CA LEU A 455 -2.59 10.76 18.20
C LEU A 455 -3.73 10.17 19.05
N SER A 456 -4.65 9.40 18.47
CA SER A 456 -5.76 8.78 19.18
C SER A 456 -5.26 7.71 20.16
N PRO A 457 -5.41 7.90 21.49
CA PRO A 457 -4.95 6.92 22.48
C PRO A 457 -5.65 5.57 22.33
N ASP A 458 -6.93 5.60 21.97
CA ASP A 458 -7.76 4.42 21.78
C ASP A 458 -7.32 3.57 20.59
N ALA A 459 -7.09 4.20 19.43
CA ALA A 459 -6.66 3.50 18.23
C ALA A 459 -5.28 2.87 18.43
N ARG A 460 -4.37 3.58 19.13
CA ARG A 460 -3.05 3.07 19.51
C ARG A 460 -3.16 1.88 20.45
N ALA A 461 -3.98 1.98 21.50
CA ALA A 461 -4.18 0.89 22.45
C ALA A 461 -4.76 -0.36 21.77
N GLN A 462 -5.73 -0.21 20.88
CA GLN A 462 -6.28 -1.33 20.10
C GLN A 462 -5.21 -1.97 19.21
N ALA A 463 -4.45 -1.17 18.46
CA ALA A 463 -3.38 -1.69 17.62
C ALA A 463 -2.30 -2.43 18.44
N ASP A 464 -1.91 -1.89 19.60
CA ASP A 464 -0.88 -2.49 20.46
C ASP A 464 -1.35 -3.78 21.17
N ILE A 465 -2.66 -3.96 21.37
CA ILE A 465 -3.24 -5.23 21.86
C ILE A 465 -3.26 -6.29 20.74
N LYS A 466 -3.46 -5.87 19.49
CA LYS A 466 -3.66 -6.77 18.34
C LYS A 466 -2.37 -7.14 17.61
N PHE A 467 -1.36 -6.29 17.66
CA PHE A 467 -0.14 -6.44 16.87
C PHE A 467 1.12 -6.25 17.71
N THR A 468 2.10 -7.14 17.52
CA THR A 468 3.45 -6.97 18.07
C THR A 468 4.48 -7.41 17.04
N TYR A 469 5.59 -6.67 16.92
CA TYR A 469 6.65 -7.04 16.00
C TYR A 469 7.91 -7.45 16.77
N VAL A 470 8.37 -8.69 16.58
CA VAL A 470 9.54 -9.24 17.26
C VAL A 470 10.65 -9.51 16.24
N VAL A 471 11.74 -8.75 16.34
CA VAL A 471 12.98 -8.98 15.62
C VAL A 471 13.91 -9.79 16.50
N SER A 472 14.41 -10.90 15.99
CA SER A 472 15.29 -11.80 16.70
C SER A 472 16.74 -11.56 16.28
N CYS A 473 17.50 -10.81 17.07
CA CYS A 473 18.91 -10.48 16.84
C CYS A 473 19.80 -11.17 17.87
N GLN A 474 20.32 -12.37 17.57
CA GLN A 474 21.11 -13.15 18.54
C GLN A 474 22.31 -12.37 19.11
N ILE A 475 22.97 -11.56 18.28
CA ILE A 475 24.24 -10.90 18.60
C ILE A 475 24.06 -9.50 19.18
N TYR A 476 22.83 -8.99 19.33
CA TYR A 476 22.59 -7.62 19.80
C TYR A 476 23.24 -7.34 21.16
N GLY A 477 23.18 -8.32 22.08
CA GLY A 477 23.81 -8.21 23.40
C GLY A 477 25.32 -7.97 23.32
N LEU A 478 26.00 -8.69 22.42
CA LEU A 478 27.43 -8.52 22.16
C LEU A 478 27.73 -7.19 21.45
N GLN A 479 26.92 -6.82 20.45
CA GLN A 479 27.06 -5.53 19.74
C GLN A 479 26.91 -4.34 20.71
N LYS A 480 26.01 -4.45 21.69
CA LYS A 480 25.81 -3.43 22.74
C LYS A 480 27.00 -3.34 23.68
N GLN A 481 27.55 -4.48 24.13
CA GLN A 481 28.75 -4.51 24.98
C GLN A 481 29.97 -3.92 24.25
N THR A 482 30.09 -4.19 22.96
CA THR A 482 31.21 -3.72 22.11
C THR A 482 30.99 -2.34 21.50
N LYS A 483 29.86 -1.67 21.80
CA LYS A 483 29.49 -0.33 21.30
C LYS A 483 29.56 -0.20 19.78
N LYS A 484 29.11 -1.23 19.06
CA LYS A 484 29.02 -1.25 17.61
C LYS A 484 27.92 -0.32 17.08
N GLN A 485 28.10 0.20 15.87
CA GLN A 485 27.15 1.13 15.25
C GLN A 485 25.79 0.48 15.01
N GLU A 486 25.77 -0.80 14.63
CA GLU A 486 24.56 -1.59 14.40
C GLU A 486 23.66 -1.63 15.64
N ALA A 487 24.24 -1.66 16.85
CA ALA A 487 23.46 -1.60 18.09
C ALA A 487 22.79 -0.23 18.28
N ALA A 488 23.46 0.85 17.89
CA ALA A 488 22.90 2.20 17.94
C ALA A 488 21.79 2.39 16.90
N ASP A 489 21.98 1.87 15.68
CA ASP A 489 20.95 1.91 14.63
C ASP A 489 19.72 1.05 15.01
N ILE A 490 19.91 -0.12 15.64
CA ILE A 490 18.79 -0.93 16.18
C ILE A 490 18.07 -0.18 17.31
N ALA A 491 18.79 0.50 18.20
CA ALA A 491 18.18 1.31 19.26
C ALA A 491 17.36 2.47 18.67
N LEU A 492 17.84 3.11 17.60
CA LEU A 492 17.09 4.13 16.86
C LEU A 492 15.78 3.57 16.28
N LEU A 493 15.83 2.36 15.70
CA LEU A 493 14.61 1.70 15.20
C LEU A 493 13.61 1.38 16.31
N LEU A 494 14.09 0.96 17.49
CA LEU A 494 13.26 0.72 18.69
C LEU A 494 12.59 2.02 19.17
N GLN A 495 13.30 3.15 19.14
CA GLN A 495 12.77 4.46 19.52
C GLN A 495 11.68 4.95 18.56
N ARG A 496 11.86 4.74 17.25
CA ARG A 496 10.88 5.17 16.24
C ARG A 496 9.62 4.29 16.18
N ASN A 497 9.70 3.05 16.65
CA ASN A 497 8.64 2.05 16.45
C ASN A 497 8.14 1.45 17.76
N GLU A 498 6.97 1.91 18.22
CA GLU A 498 6.42 1.55 19.55
C GLU A 498 6.06 0.07 19.73
N ALA A 499 5.71 -0.64 18.64
CA ALA A 499 5.38 -2.06 18.65
C ALA A 499 6.58 -2.99 18.39
N LEU A 500 7.75 -2.43 18.05
CA LEU A 500 8.96 -3.19 17.80
C LEU A 500 9.58 -3.69 19.11
N ARG A 501 9.97 -4.96 19.13
CA ARG A 501 10.70 -5.62 20.21
C ARG A 501 11.90 -6.33 19.63
N VAL A 502 13.02 -6.32 20.35
CA VAL A 502 14.24 -7.03 19.95
C VAL A 502 14.52 -8.14 20.96
N ALA A 503 14.61 -9.37 20.48
CA ALA A 503 15.02 -10.53 21.26
C ALA A 503 16.48 -10.87 20.94
N PHE A 504 17.29 -11.16 21.96
CA PHE A 504 18.71 -11.48 21.79
C PHE A 504 19.23 -12.48 22.82
N ILE A 505 20.44 -13.00 22.57
CA ILE A 505 21.15 -13.88 23.50
C ILE A 505 22.16 -13.04 24.27
N HIS A 506 22.10 -13.16 25.60
CA HIS A 506 23.06 -12.57 26.52
C HIS A 506 23.92 -13.68 27.12
N GLU A 507 25.23 -13.52 27.03
CA GLU A 507 26.21 -14.44 27.61
C GLU A 507 26.82 -13.80 28.86
N GLU A 508 26.77 -14.52 29.98
CA GLU A 508 27.39 -14.13 31.24
C GLU A 508 28.43 -15.19 31.64
N GLU A 509 29.67 -14.74 31.93
CA GLU A 509 30.71 -15.61 32.45
C GLU A 509 30.68 -15.58 33.98
N ILE A 510 30.29 -16.69 34.61
CA ILE A 510 30.29 -16.83 36.07
C ILE A 510 31.56 -17.56 36.49
N ILE A 511 32.31 -16.93 37.39
CA ILE A 511 33.47 -17.53 38.04
C ILE A 511 32.96 -18.40 39.20
N SER A 512 33.28 -19.68 39.19
CA SER A 512 32.91 -20.59 40.30
C SER A 512 33.56 -20.15 41.62
N ARG A 513 32.93 -20.50 42.75
CA ARG A 513 33.41 -20.15 44.11
C ARG A 513 34.85 -20.60 44.41
N ASP A 514 35.37 -21.58 43.65
CA ASP A 514 36.73 -22.12 43.79
C ASP A 514 37.76 -21.49 42.82
N GLY A 515 37.38 -20.48 42.04
CA GLY A 515 38.27 -19.74 41.14
C GLY A 515 38.89 -20.53 39.97
N LYS A 516 38.53 -21.81 39.81
CA LYS A 516 39.14 -22.73 38.83
C LYS A 516 38.31 -23.03 37.59
N ALA A 517 37.02 -22.69 37.57
CA ALA A 517 36.14 -22.97 36.43
C ALA A 517 35.24 -21.77 36.11
N THR A 518 35.32 -21.28 34.88
CA THR A 518 34.37 -20.34 34.29
C THR A 518 33.24 -21.13 33.62
N THR A 519 32.01 -20.96 34.11
CA THR A 519 30.82 -21.51 33.48
C THR A 519 30.09 -20.40 32.74
N ARG A 520 29.79 -20.61 31.46
CA ARG A 520 29.02 -19.67 30.65
C ARG A 520 27.54 -19.93 30.82
N GLU A 521 26.81 -18.91 31.26
CA GLU A 521 25.36 -18.93 31.30
C GLU A 521 24.78 -18.13 30.13
N TYR A 522 23.71 -18.66 29.56
CA TYR A 522 23.05 -18.09 28.39
C TYR A 522 21.64 -17.66 28.77
N TYR A 523 21.28 -16.44 28.43
CA TYR A 523 19.97 -15.86 28.69
C TYR A 523 19.36 -15.37 27.38
N SER A 524 18.08 -15.67 27.15
CA SER A 524 17.30 -15.02 26.10
C SER A 524 16.57 -13.82 26.70
N LYS A 525 16.87 -12.63 26.19
CA LYS A 525 16.33 -11.36 26.70
C LYS A 525 15.45 -10.71 25.64
N LEU A 526 14.38 -10.04 26.08
CA LEU A 526 13.51 -9.22 25.23
C LEU A 526 13.59 -7.76 25.68
N VAL A 527 13.87 -6.86 24.75
CA VAL A 527 13.92 -5.41 25.01
C VAL A 527 12.91 -4.61 24.17
N LYS A 528 12.56 -3.44 24.71
CA LYS A 528 11.72 -2.40 24.09
C LYS A 528 12.31 -1.03 24.42
N ALA A 529 12.09 -0.01 23.59
CA ALA A 529 12.29 1.37 24.00
C ALA A 529 11.30 1.80 25.10
N ASP A 530 11.80 2.40 26.18
CA ASP A 530 11.01 3.08 27.19
C ASP A 530 10.47 4.43 26.68
N VAL A 531 9.71 5.14 27.52
CA VAL A 531 9.13 6.46 27.21
C VAL A 531 10.20 7.53 26.95
N HIS A 532 11.43 7.30 27.43
CA HIS A 532 12.60 8.18 27.24
C HIS A 532 13.53 7.68 26.11
N GLY A 533 13.12 6.66 25.35
CA GLY A 533 13.88 6.07 24.26
C GLY A 533 15.05 5.18 24.68
N LYS A 534 15.17 4.77 25.95
CA LYS A 534 16.20 3.85 26.42
C LYS A 534 15.73 2.41 26.36
N ASP A 535 16.69 1.49 26.20
CA ASP A 535 16.40 0.06 26.21
C ASP A 535 15.89 -0.40 27.59
N GLN A 536 14.63 -0.82 27.64
CA GLN A 536 14.01 -1.47 28.77
C GLN A 536 13.97 -2.98 28.54
N GLU A 537 14.57 -3.72 29.47
CA GLU A 537 14.45 -5.18 29.53
C GLU A 537 13.05 -5.55 30.04
N ILE A 538 12.31 -6.33 29.24
CA ILE A 538 10.96 -6.79 29.58
C ILE A 538 11.02 -8.19 30.20
N TYR A 539 11.76 -9.10 29.57
CA TYR A 539 11.88 -10.49 30.00
C TYR A 539 13.32 -10.97 29.92
N CYS A 540 13.68 -11.83 30.86
CA CYS A 540 14.95 -12.55 30.91
C CYS A 540 14.68 -14.03 31.19
N ILE A 541 15.07 -14.92 30.29
CA ILE A 541 14.84 -16.35 30.40
C ILE A 541 16.17 -17.07 30.29
N LYS A 542 16.55 -17.81 31.34
CA LYS A 542 17.75 -18.64 31.34
C LYS A 542 17.58 -19.82 30.37
N LEU A 543 18.54 -19.97 29.45
CA LEU A 543 18.59 -21.06 28.50
C LEU A 543 19.31 -22.28 29.12
N PRO A 544 18.99 -23.51 28.67
CA PRO A 544 19.59 -24.73 29.23
C PRO A 544 21.07 -24.92 28.87
N GLY A 545 21.62 -24.10 27.98
CA GLY A 545 23.00 -24.15 27.51
C GLY A 545 23.19 -23.26 26.29
N ASN A 546 24.32 -23.44 25.59
CA ASN A 546 24.58 -22.72 24.35
C ASN A 546 23.49 -23.05 23.31
N PRO A 547 22.70 -22.07 22.86
CA PRO A 547 21.60 -22.31 21.93
C PRO A 547 22.07 -22.64 20.51
N LYS A 548 23.31 -22.31 20.12
CA LYS A 548 23.81 -22.48 18.75
C LYS A 548 24.18 -23.95 18.49
N LEU A 549 23.35 -24.66 17.70
CA LEU A 549 23.54 -26.06 17.37
C LEU A 549 24.09 -26.26 15.95
N GLY A 550 23.61 -25.51 14.96
CA GLY A 550 24.04 -25.60 13.56
C GLY A 550 24.12 -24.23 12.87
N GLU A 551 23.34 -24.08 11.79
CA GLU A 551 23.37 -22.94 10.85
C GLU A 551 23.13 -21.57 11.48
N GLY A 552 22.43 -21.49 12.63
CA GLY A 552 22.20 -20.25 13.38
C GLY A 552 20.80 -19.67 13.19
N LYS A 553 20.24 -19.66 11.97
CA LYS A 553 18.87 -19.18 11.69
C LYS A 553 17.78 -19.94 12.47
N PRO A 554 17.72 -21.29 12.48
CA PRO A 554 16.70 -22.00 13.26
C PRO A 554 16.82 -21.73 14.77
N GLU A 555 18.04 -21.63 15.29
CA GLU A 555 18.30 -21.32 16.70
C GLU A 555 17.87 -19.87 17.03
N ASN A 556 18.08 -18.96 16.09
CA ASN A 556 17.62 -17.57 16.18
C ASN A 556 16.10 -17.54 16.28
N GLN A 557 15.41 -18.30 15.44
CA GLN A 557 13.97 -18.38 15.52
C GLN A 557 13.49 -19.02 16.84
N ASN A 558 14.09 -20.14 17.24
CA ASN A 558 13.63 -20.95 18.36
C ASN A 558 13.79 -20.29 19.73
N HIS A 559 14.85 -19.50 19.95
CA HIS A 559 15.02 -18.84 21.26
C HIS A 559 14.03 -17.68 21.46
N ALA A 560 13.63 -16.99 20.38
CA ALA A 560 12.82 -15.78 20.45
C ALA A 560 11.32 -16.02 20.25
N ILE A 561 10.91 -17.18 19.71
CA ILE A 561 9.49 -17.50 19.47
C ILE A 561 8.62 -17.38 20.73
N ILE A 562 9.20 -17.63 21.91
CA ILE A 562 8.53 -17.50 23.23
C ILE A 562 8.08 -16.07 23.55
N PHE A 563 8.68 -15.06 22.90
CA PHE A 563 8.33 -13.65 23.07
C PHE A 563 7.22 -13.18 22.15
N THR A 564 6.85 -13.95 21.13
CA THR A 564 5.69 -13.65 20.29
C THR A 564 4.38 -13.72 21.08
N ARG A 565 3.38 -12.95 20.67
CA ARG A 565 2.06 -12.79 21.31
C ARG A 565 0.93 -12.94 20.29
N GLY A 566 -0.30 -13.08 20.77
CA GLY A 566 -1.48 -13.34 19.94
C GLY A 566 -1.66 -14.83 19.58
N ASP A 567 -2.63 -15.14 18.74
CA ASP A 567 -2.93 -16.53 18.35
C ASP A 567 -2.29 -16.89 17.00
N ALA A 568 -1.90 -15.87 16.22
CA ALA A 568 -1.20 -16.05 14.95
C ALA A 568 0.23 -15.50 14.99
N VAL A 569 1.13 -16.07 14.20
CA VAL A 569 2.49 -15.56 14.00
C VAL A 569 2.88 -15.59 12.53
N GLN A 570 3.29 -14.47 11.98
CA GLN A 570 3.80 -14.38 10.61
C GLN A 570 5.33 -14.45 10.62
N THR A 571 5.91 -15.33 9.80
CA THR A 571 7.37 -15.40 9.62
C THR A 571 7.78 -14.56 8.43
N ILE A 572 8.74 -13.66 8.63
CA ILE A 572 9.21 -12.68 7.65
C ILE A 572 10.72 -12.73 7.61
N ASP A 573 11.31 -12.74 6.43
CA ASP A 573 12.77 -12.67 6.27
C ASP A 573 13.31 -11.23 6.36
N MET A 574 14.60 -11.10 6.64
CA MET A 574 15.24 -9.79 6.87
C MET A 574 15.22 -8.84 5.68
N ASN A 575 15.07 -9.35 4.46
CA ASN A 575 15.05 -8.57 3.24
C ASN A 575 13.66 -8.49 2.61
N GLN A 576 12.60 -8.70 3.40
CA GLN A 576 11.22 -8.52 2.95
C GLN A 576 10.68 -7.15 3.31
N ASP A 577 9.77 -6.66 2.47
CA ASP A 577 9.10 -5.38 2.66
C ASP A 577 7.59 -5.61 2.64
N ASN A 578 6.82 -4.73 3.25
CA ASN A 578 5.38 -4.78 3.19
C ASN A 578 4.84 -3.38 2.89
N TYR A 579 3.60 -3.33 2.41
CA TYR A 579 3.00 -2.11 1.89
C TYR A 579 1.74 -1.77 2.69
N LEU A 580 1.45 -0.48 2.88
CA LEU A 580 0.32 -0.05 3.70
C LEU A 580 -1.02 -0.62 3.20
N GLU A 581 -1.25 -0.59 1.90
CA GLU A 581 -2.45 -1.12 1.24
C GLU A 581 -2.60 -2.64 1.38
N GLU A 582 -1.48 -3.37 1.50
CA GLU A 582 -1.47 -4.81 1.75
C GLU A 582 -1.70 -5.11 3.22
N ALA A 583 -1.13 -4.30 4.11
CA ALA A 583 -1.28 -4.41 5.55
C ALA A 583 -2.74 -4.29 6.02
N MET A 584 -3.57 -3.50 5.32
CA MET A 584 -5.01 -3.37 5.58
C MET A 584 -5.78 -4.70 5.46
N LYS A 585 -5.27 -5.67 4.69
CA LYS A 585 -5.92 -6.96 4.43
C LYS A 585 -5.58 -8.03 5.47
N MET A 586 -4.72 -7.74 6.45
CA MET A 586 -4.26 -8.75 7.42
C MET A 586 -5.39 -9.35 8.24
N ARG A 587 -6.37 -8.53 8.65
CA ARG A 587 -7.55 -9.02 9.37
C ARG A 587 -8.38 -10.01 8.54
N ASN A 588 -8.50 -9.76 7.23
CA ASN A 588 -9.19 -10.66 6.31
C ASN A 588 -8.45 -11.99 6.17
N LEU A 589 -7.12 -11.92 6.03
CA LEU A 589 -6.27 -13.12 5.99
C LEU A 589 -6.42 -13.97 7.24
N LEU A 590 -6.39 -13.35 8.43
CA LEU A 590 -6.51 -14.09 9.69
C LEU A 590 -7.86 -14.79 9.86
N GLU A 591 -8.93 -14.29 9.25
CA GLU A 591 -10.23 -14.98 9.28
C GLU A 591 -10.22 -16.33 8.52
N GLU A 592 -9.25 -16.57 7.64
CA GLU A 592 -9.10 -17.86 6.96
C GLU A 592 -8.85 -19.01 7.95
N PHE A 593 -8.25 -18.76 9.12
CA PHE A 593 -8.10 -19.76 10.17
C PHE A 593 -9.44 -20.27 10.72
N HIS A 594 -10.48 -19.43 10.69
CA HIS A 594 -11.83 -19.78 11.19
C HIS A 594 -12.73 -20.41 10.13
N ASN A 595 -12.38 -20.31 8.85
CA ASN A 595 -13.15 -20.83 7.71
C ASN A 595 -13.04 -22.36 7.54
N ALA A 596 -13.39 -23.11 8.59
CA ALA A 596 -13.29 -24.57 8.67
C ALA A 596 -14.12 -25.33 7.62
N HIS A 597 -15.20 -24.72 7.13
CA HIS A 597 -16.11 -25.27 6.11
C HIS A 597 -16.06 -24.47 4.80
N GLY A 598 -15.02 -23.65 4.62
CA GLY A 598 -14.83 -22.82 3.43
C GLY A 598 -14.20 -23.58 2.26
N LYS A 599 -13.60 -22.82 1.34
CA LYS A 599 -13.01 -23.31 0.07
C LYS A 599 -11.83 -24.27 0.25
N HIS A 600 -11.27 -24.38 1.44
CA HIS A 600 -9.97 -25.03 1.67
C HIS A 600 -10.04 -26.45 2.25
N GLY A 601 -11.22 -27.05 2.29
CA GLY A 601 -11.45 -28.44 2.72
C GLY A 601 -12.09 -28.55 4.10
N ILE A 602 -12.04 -29.76 4.68
CA ILE A 602 -12.76 -30.10 5.92
C ILE A 602 -12.03 -29.60 7.18
N ARG A 603 -10.71 -29.39 7.09
CA ARG A 603 -9.87 -29.04 8.24
C ARG A 603 -9.51 -27.56 8.24
N LYS A 604 -9.52 -26.97 9.43
CA LYS A 604 -9.06 -25.60 9.66
C LYS A 604 -7.61 -25.44 9.15
N PRO A 605 -7.32 -24.36 8.43
CA PRO A 605 -5.94 -24.01 8.10
C PRO A 605 -5.11 -23.88 9.37
N THR A 606 -3.85 -24.27 9.30
CA THR A 606 -2.84 -24.10 10.36
C THR A 606 -1.68 -23.24 9.87
N ILE A 607 -1.50 -23.14 8.56
CA ILE A 607 -0.55 -22.22 7.91
C ILE A 607 -1.27 -21.57 6.72
N LEU A 608 -1.29 -20.24 6.70
CA LEU A 608 -1.81 -19.43 5.60
C LEU A 608 -0.64 -18.95 4.76
N GLY A 609 -0.58 -19.45 3.54
CA GLY A 609 0.44 -19.07 2.58
C GLY A 609 0.18 -17.72 1.95
N VAL A 610 1.19 -16.87 1.90
CA VAL A 610 1.11 -15.54 1.25
C VAL A 610 2.04 -15.48 0.05
N ARG A 611 1.61 -14.77 -0.99
CA ARG A 611 2.40 -14.56 -2.20
C ARG A 611 3.53 -13.54 -1.98
N GLU A 612 4.63 -13.71 -2.72
CA GLU A 612 5.72 -12.74 -2.79
C GLU A 612 5.79 -11.98 -4.11
N HIS A 613 6.39 -10.79 -4.03
CA HIS A 613 6.78 -9.98 -5.18
C HIS A 613 8.26 -9.59 -5.07
N VAL A 614 9.07 -9.98 -6.06
CA VAL A 614 10.51 -9.67 -6.08
C VAL A 614 10.74 -8.26 -6.64
N PHE A 615 11.05 -7.30 -5.78
CA PHE A 615 11.23 -5.89 -6.17
C PHE A 615 12.61 -5.57 -6.78
N THR A 616 13.58 -6.47 -6.69
CA THR A 616 14.90 -6.32 -7.34
C THR A 616 14.92 -6.81 -8.79
N GLY A 617 13.79 -7.30 -9.32
CA GLY A 617 13.71 -7.91 -10.65
C GLY A 617 13.94 -6.96 -11.83
N SER A 618 13.83 -5.64 -11.63
CA SER A 618 14.05 -4.63 -12.66
C SER A 618 15.52 -4.21 -12.82
N VAL A 619 16.40 -4.61 -11.88
CA VAL A 619 17.79 -4.11 -11.79
C VAL A 619 18.68 -4.65 -12.91
N SER A 620 18.47 -5.91 -13.33
CA SER A 620 19.25 -6.54 -14.40
C SER A 620 18.44 -7.61 -15.13
N SER A 621 18.91 -8.03 -16.31
CA SER A 621 18.29 -9.12 -17.07
C SER A 621 18.32 -10.45 -16.30
N LEU A 622 19.42 -10.72 -15.58
CA LEU A 622 19.55 -11.89 -14.71
C LEU A 622 18.57 -11.85 -13.54
N ALA A 623 18.46 -10.70 -12.87
CA ALA A 623 17.49 -10.48 -11.80
C ALA A 623 16.04 -10.63 -12.33
N SER A 624 15.78 -10.17 -13.55
CA SER A 624 14.48 -10.32 -14.20
C SER A 624 14.12 -11.79 -14.45
N PHE A 625 15.08 -12.60 -14.89
CA PHE A 625 14.85 -14.04 -15.09
C PHE A 625 14.55 -14.75 -13.76
N MET A 626 15.35 -14.49 -12.72
CA MET A 626 15.13 -15.04 -11.38
C MET A 626 13.78 -14.61 -10.80
N SER A 627 13.43 -13.33 -10.93
CA SER A 627 12.13 -12.79 -10.49
C SER A 627 10.96 -13.49 -11.20
N LYS A 628 11.07 -13.78 -12.51
CA LYS A 628 10.05 -14.53 -13.26
C LYS A 628 9.94 -15.98 -12.82
N GLN A 629 11.06 -16.65 -12.57
CA GLN A 629 11.08 -18.02 -12.03
C GLN A 629 10.37 -18.08 -10.68
N GLU A 630 10.71 -17.17 -9.75
CA GLU A 630 10.06 -17.08 -8.45
C GLU A 630 8.58 -16.75 -8.58
N THR A 631 8.22 -15.78 -9.43
CA THR A 631 6.81 -15.42 -9.69
C THR A 631 6.00 -16.62 -10.15
N SER A 632 6.55 -17.47 -11.03
CA SER A 632 5.89 -18.71 -11.47
C SER A 632 5.66 -19.68 -10.30
N PHE A 633 6.68 -19.85 -9.45
CA PHE A 633 6.58 -20.72 -8.28
C PHE A 633 5.55 -20.21 -7.27
N VAL A 634 5.65 -18.94 -6.84
CA VAL A 634 4.78 -18.34 -5.80
C VAL A 634 3.35 -18.07 -6.26
N THR A 635 3.02 -18.39 -7.50
CA THR A 635 1.66 -18.27 -8.06
C THR A 635 1.17 -19.62 -8.60
N LEU A 636 1.53 -19.97 -9.84
CA LEU A 636 1.09 -21.19 -10.52
C LEU A 636 1.44 -22.45 -9.72
N GLY A 637 2.68 -22.54 -9.24
CA GLY A 637 3.17 -23.68 -8.47
C GLY A 637 2.43 -23.82 -7.12
N GLN A 638 2.43 -22.76 -6.32
CA GLN A 638 1.80 -22.76 -4.99
C GLN A 638 0.29 -23.06 -5.04
N ARG A 639 -0.45 -22.62 -6.07
CA ARG A 639 -1.86 -22.98 -6.26
C ARG A 639 -2.07 -24.49 -6.34
N VAL A 640 -1.31 -25.15 -7.22
CA VAL A 640 -1.43 -26.61 -7.42
C VAL A 640 -1.02 -27.36 -6.16
N LEU A 641 0.06 -26.93 -5.52
CA LEU A 641 0.52 -27.50 -4.25
C LEU A 641 -0.52 -27.37 -3.13
N ALA A 642 -1.16 -26.21 -3.00
CA ALA A 642 -2.19 -25.95 -2.01
C ALA A 642 -3.48 -26.74 -2.30
N TYR A 643 -3.85 -26.88 -3.57
CA TYR A 643 -4.99 -27.69 -4.00
C TYR A 643 -4.79 -29.17 -3.65
N LEU A 644 -3.61 -29.71 -3.94
CA LEU A 644 -3.26 -31.11 -3.67
C LEU A 644 -2.83 -31.36 -2.22
N LYS A 645 -2.86 -30.35 -1.34
CA LYS A 645 -2.48 -30.49 0.08
C LYS A 645 -1.05 -31.00 0.29
N VAL A 646 -0.15 -30.56 -0.60
CA VAL A 646 1.30 -30.84 -0.52
C VAL A 646 2.14 -29.56 -0.51
N ARG A 647 1.49 -28.39 -0.43
CA ARG A 647 2.15 -27.12 -0.10
C ARG A 647 2.78 -27.23 1.28
N MET A 648 4.04 -26.81 1.38
CA MET A 648 4.78 -26.71 2.63
C MET A 648 5.05 -25.25 2.98
N HIS A 649 5.70 -25.04 4.12
CA HIS A 649 6.23 -23.73 4.48
C HIS A 649 7.60 -23.52 3.81
N TYR A 650 7.82 -22.38 3.18
CA TYR A 650 9.07 -22.07 2.46
C TYR A 650 9.86 -20.93 3.13
N GLY A 651 9.71 -20.76 4.45
CA GLY A 651 10.40 -19.77 5.27
C GLY A 651 9.61 -18.49 5.51
N HIS A 652 8.98 -17.97 4.46
CA HIS A 652 8.23 -16.73 4.48
C HIS A 652 7.24 -16.67 3.30
N PRO A 653 6.27 -15.72 3.27
CA PRO A 653 5.81 -14.83 4.34
C PRO A 653 4.56 -15.40 5.04
N ASP A 654 4.59 -16.71 5.34
CA ASP A 654 3.42 -17.44 5.83
C ASP A 654 2.99 -17.02 7.23
N VAL A 655 1.69 -17.11 7.50
CA VAL A 655 1.09 -16.90 8.82
C VAL A 655 0.71 -18.25 9.43
N PHE A 656 1.12 -18.48 10.67
CA PHE A 656 0.91 -19.72 11.40
C PHE A 656 -0.17 -19.54 12.48
N ASP A 657 -0.99 -20.57 12.68
CA ASP A 657 -1.65 -20.80 13.97
C ASP A 657 -0.55 -21.09 15.01
N ARG A 658 -0.30 -20.09 15.84
CA ARG A 658 0.79 -20.11 16.82
C ARG A 658 0.55 -21.17 17.89
N ILE A 659 -0.69 -21.32 18.35
CA ILE A 659 -1.06 -22.28 19.39
C ILE A 659 -0.83 -23.70 18.89
N PHE A 660 -1.23 -23.97 17.65
CA PHE A 660 -0.97 -25.27 17.02
C PHE A 660 0.53 -25.55 16.94
N HIS A 661 1.34 -24.63 16.42
CA HIS A 661 2.75 -24.89 16.11
C HIS A 661 3.67 -24.90 17.32
N ILE A 662 3.52 -23.96 18.27
CA ILE A 662 4.36 -23.91 19.49
C ILE A 662 4.24 -25.21 20.30
N THR A 663 3.04 -25.80 20.36
CA THR A 663 2.81 -27.05 21.09
C THR A 663 3.21 -28.30 20.30
N ARG A 664 3.64 -28.16 19.04
CA ARG A 664 3.78 -29.27 18.08
C ARG A 664 5.09 -29.30 17.29
N GLY A 665 6.14 -28.68 17.83
CA GLY A 665 7.49 -28.74 17.24
C GLY A 665 8.01 -27.42 16.72
N GLY A 666 7.28 -26.31 16.93
CA GLY A 666 7.70 -24.97 16.56
C GLY A 666 7.52 -24.66 15.08
N ILE A 667 8.17 -23.59 14.65
CA ILE A 667 8.11 -23.06 13.28
C ILE A 667 9.40 -23.34 12.49
N SER A 668 10.43 -23.88 13.14
CA SER A 668 11.73 -24.15 12.52
C SER A 668 12.47 -25.24 13.28
N LYS A 669 13.25 -26.06 12.56
CA LYS A 669 13.90 -27.26 13.12
C LYS A 669 15.42 -27.15 13.08
N ALA A 670 16.02 -26.83 14.23
CA ALA A 670 17.48 -26.82 14.39
C ALA A 670 18.09 -28.23 14.25
N SER A 671 19.24 -28.32 13.58
CA SER A 671 20.02 -29.55 13.46
C SER A 671 21.48 -29.21 13.19
N ARG A 672 22.39 -30.10 13.58
CA ARG A 672 23.82 -29.98 13.27
C ARG A 672 24.15 -30.29 11.81
N VAL A 673 23.32 -31.09 11.13
CA VAL A 673 23.71 -31.74 9.86
C VAL A 673 22.61 -31.82 8.80
N ILE A 674 21.35 -32.11 9.16
CA ILE A 674 20.34 -32.61 8.17
C ILE A 674 19.28 -31.53 7.79
N ASN A 675 19.29 -30.38 8.45
CA ASN A 675 18.22 -29.39 8.27
C ASN A 675 18.77 -28.05 7.75
N ILE A 676 19.49 -28.06 6.62
CA ILE A 676 19.87 -26.81 5.94
C ILE A 676 18.62 -26.02 5.52
N SER A 677 17.56 -26.71 5.09
CA SER A 677 16.22 -26.12 4.86
C SER A 677 15.35 -26.32 6.09
N GLU A 678 15.63 -25.59 7.16
CA GLU A 678 15.01 -25.73 8.48
C GLU A 678 13.51 -25.43 8.49
N ASP A 679 13.07 -24.50 7.63
CA ASP A 679 11.70 -23.96 7.63
C ASP A 679 10.68 -24.96 7.06
N ILE A 680 11.07 -25.75 6.05
CA ILE A 680 10.15 -26.70 5.39
C ILE A 680 9.63 -27.79 6.33
N TYR A 681 10.40 -28.11 7.37
CA TYR A 681 10.00 -29.07 8.39
C TYR A 681 8.79 -28.61 9.20
N ALA A 682 8.51 -27.30 9.29
CA ALA A 682 7.26 -26.81 9.86
C ALA A 682 6.06 -27.22 9.00
N GLY A 683 6.20 -27.14 7.67
CA GLY A 683 5.20 -27.64 6.72
C GLY A 683 4.99 -29.15 6.82
N PHE A 684 6.08 -29.92 6.92
CA PHE A 684 5.99 -31.37 7.12
C PHE A 684 5.28 -31.72 8.44
N ASN A 685 5.67 -31.09 9.55
CA ASN A 685 5.06 -31.31 10.86
C ASN A 685 3.57 -30.95 10.87
N SER A 686 3.21 -29.83 10.25
CA SER A 686 1.82 -29.41 10.10
C SER A 686 1.00 -30.48 9.37
N THR A 687 1.46 -30.92 8.20
CA THR A 687 0.79 -31.95 7.40
C THR A 687 0.69 -33.30 8.13
N LEU A 688 1.78 -33.76 8.75
CA LEU A 688 1.81 -35.02 9.52
C LEU A 688 0.87 -35.00 10.72
N ARG A 689 0.65 -33.82 11.31
CA ARG A 689 -0.26 -33.62 12.44
C ARG A 689 -1.65 -33.17 12.00
N GLN A 690 -2.02 -33.50 10.76
CA GLN A 690 -3.34 -33.26 10.20
C GLN A 690 -3.71 -31.78 10.00
N GLY A 691 -2.75 -30.85 10.09
CA GLY A 691 -2.92 -29.45 9.70
C GLY A 691 -3.21 -29.28 8.21
N ASN A 692 -3.72 -28.11 7.85
CA ASN A 692 -4.06 -27.75 6.47
C ASN A 692 -3.27 -26.49 6.09
N ILE A 693 -2.57 -26.54 4.97
CA ILE A 693 -1.73 -25.44 4.48
C ILE A 693 -2.41 -24.85 3.25
N THR A 694 -2.76 -23.57 3.31
CA THR A 694 -3.47 -22.84 2.24
C THR A 694 -2.55 -21.84 1.56
N HIS A 695 -3.03 -21.21 0.48
CA HIS A 695 -2.31 -20.18 -0.26
C HIS A 695 -3.28 -19.09 -0.72
N HIS A 696 -2.93 -17.83 -0.47
CA HIS A 696 -3.77 -16.65 -0.70
C HIS A 696 -2.98 -15.62 -1.50
N GLU A 697 -3.52 -15.23 -2.66
CA GLU A 697 -2.87 -14.32 -3.62
C GLU A 697 -3.50 -12.91 -3.65
N TYR A 698 -4.54 -12.65 -2.83
CA TYR A 698 -5.11 -11.30 -2.68
C TYR A 698 -4.26 -10.38 -1.80
N ILE A 699 -3.25 -10.92 -1.13
CA ILE A 699 -2.26 -10.18 -0.32
C ILE A 699 -0.86 -10.59 -0.77
N GLN A 700 0.08 -9.64 -0.78
CA GLN A 700 1.47 -9.90 -1.15
C GLN A 700 2.47 -9.19 -0.23
N VAL A 701 3.68 -9.76 -0.16
CA VAL A 701 4.84 -9.19 0.56
C VAL A 701 6.00 -9.01 -0.42
N GLY A 702 6.71 -7.90 -0.32
CA GLY A 702 7.91 -7.63 -1.13
C GLY A 702 9.09 -8.48 -0.69
N LYS A 703 9.93 -8.93 -1.62
CA LYS A 703 11.17 -9.69 -1.36
C LYS A 703 12.35 -9.11 -2.12
N GLY A 704 13.44 -8.83 -1.40
CA GLY A 704 14.73 -8.52 -1.99
C GLY A 704 15.45 -9.80 -2.41
N ARG A 705 16.06 -9.78 -3.60
CA ARG A 705 16.89 -10.87 -4.10
C ARG A 705 18.22 -10.36 -4.63
N ASP A 706 19.24 -11.18 -4.44
CA ASP A 706 20.56 -10.97 -4.98
C ASP A 706 20.54 -10.99 -6.51
N VAL A 707 21.29 -10.07 -7.10
CA VAL A 707 21.29 -9.83 -8.55
C VAL A 707 22.54 -10.39 -9.23
N GLY A 708 23.53 -10.84 -8.45
CA GLY A 708 24.80 -11.38 -8.95
C GLY A 708 24.74 -12.89 -9.21
N LEU A 709 25.36 -13.34 -10.30
CA LEU A 709 25.36 -14.75 -10.70
C LEU A 709 25.95 -15.68 -9.62
N ASN A 710 27.06 -15.30 -9.01
CA ASN A 710 27.71 -16.10 -7.95
C ASN A 710 26.80 -16.25 -6.72
N GLN A 711 26.09 -15.18 -6.33
CA GLN A 711 25.16 -15.20 -5.21
C GLN A 711 23.95 -16.09 -5.52
N ILE A 712 23.40 -15.98 -6.74
CA ILE A 712 22.30 -16.83 -7.22
C ILE A 712 22.72 -18.30 -7.23
N ALA A 713 23.93 -18.62 -7.71
CA ALA A 713 24.43 -20.00 -7.73
C ALA A 713 24.61 -20.59 -6.33
N LEU A 714 25.11 -19.81 -5.37
CA LEU A 714 25.21 -20.23 -3.96
C LEU A 714 23.83 -20.45 -3.33
N PHE A 715 22.87 -19.59 -3.65
CA PHE A 715 21.49 -19.74 -3.19
C PHE A 715 20.86 -21.03 -3.72
N GLU A 716 20.88 -21.25 -5.04
CA GLU A 716 20.34 -22.47 -5.65
C GLU A 716 21.06 -23.73 -5.16
N GLY A 717 22.38 -23.65 -4.94
CA GLY A 717 23.17 -24.73 -4.33
C GLY A 717 22.70 -25.07 -2.92
N LYS A 718 22.39 -24.07 -2.09
CA LYS A 718 21.86 -24.27 -0.74
C LYS A 718 20.48 -24.94 -0.77
N VAL A 719 19.59 -24.51 -1.67
CA VAL A 719 18.24 -25.10 -1.81
C VAL A 719 18.34 -26.55 -2.34
N ALA A 720 19.19 -26.80 -3.32
CA ALA A 720 19.42 -28.14 -3.86
C ALA A 720 19.99 -29.10 -2.79
N GLY A 721 20.99 -28.65 -2.02
CA GLY A 721 21.57 -29.40 -0.91
C GLY A 721 20.54 -29.73 0.16
N GLY A 722 19.75 -28.73 0.58
CA GLY A 722 18.68 -28.91 1.56
C GLY A 722 17.59 -29.89 1.09
N ASN A 723 17.21 -29.88 -0.19
CA ASN A 723 16.28 -30.87 -0.74
C ASN A 723 16.87 -32.28 -0.77
N GLY A 724 18.18 -32.42 -1.00
CA GLY A 724 18.88 -33.70 -0.90
C GLY A 724 18.87 -34.26 0.53
N GLU A 725 19.12 -33.42 1.53
CA GLU A 725 19.09 -33.81 2.94
C GLU A 725 17.70 -34.23 3.42
N GLN A 726 16.65 -33.56 2.93
CA GLN A 726 15.25 -33.90 3.26
C GLN A 726 14.91 -35.36 2.95
N VAL A 727 15.51 -35.96 1.91
CA VAL A 727 15.31 -37.37 1.54
C VAL A 727 15.67 -38.31 2.68
N LEU A 728 16.69 -37.96 3.47
CA LEU A 728 17.16 -38.75 4.61
C LEU A 728 16.31 -38.54 5.87
N SER A 729 15.36 -37.60 5.84
CA SER A 729 14.56 -37.24 7.00
C SER A 729 13.45 -38.26 7.28
N ARG A 730 13.22 -38.53 8.57
CA ARG A 730 12.07 -39.33 9.03
C ARG A 730 10.73 -38.70 8.65
N ASP A 731 10.70 -37.37 8.49
CA ASP A 731 9.48 -36.63 8.18
C ASP A 731 9.03 -36.93 6.74
N VAL A 732 9.95 -36.92 5.78
CA VAL A 732 9.68 -37.34 4.38
C VAL A 732 9.28 -38.81 4.30
N TYR A 733 9.95 -39.71 5.04
CA TYR A 733 9.55 -41.12 5.10
C TYR A 733 8.10 -41.31 5.55
N ARG A 734 7.67 -40.57 6.59
CA ARG A 734 6.29 -40.64 7.10
C ARG A 734 5.28 -40.01 6.13
N LEU A 735 5.63 -38.89 5.49
CA LEU A 735 4.78 -38.27 4.46
C LEU A 735 4.55 -39.24 3.30
N GLY A 736 5.60 -39.93 2.84
CA GLY A 736 5.51 -40.92 1.77
C GLY A 736 4.58 -42.11 2.09
N GLN A 737 4.39 -42.44 3.36
CA GLN A 737 3.45 -43.49 3.79
C GLN A 737 1.99 -42.99 3.84
N LEU A 738 1.76 -41.69 3.95
CA LEU A 738 0.44 -41.09 4.15
C LEU A 738 -0.13 -40.43 2.89
N PHE A 739 0.72 -40.07 1.93
CA PHE A 739 0.29 -39.52 0.65
C PHE A 739 -0.23 -40.61 -0.28
N ASP A 740 -1.32 -40.31 -0.97
CA ASP A 740 -1.73 -41.10 -2.13
C ASP A 740 -0.79 -40.85 -3.33
N PHE A 741 -0.99 -41.62 -4.39
CA PHE A 741 -0.16 -41.56 -5.58
C PHE A 741 -0.01 -40.14 -6.16
N PHE A 742 -1.09 -39.36 -6.27
CA PHE A 742 -1.03 -38.03 -6.89
C PHE A 742 -0.31 -37.02 -5.99
N ARG A 743 -0.58 -37.06 -4.68
CA ARG A 743 0.13 -36.24 -3.70
C ARG A 743 1.60 -36.58 -3.65
N MET A 744 1.95 -37.86 -3.66
CA MET A 744 3.35 -38.30 -3.63
C MET A 744 4.09 -37.94 -4.93
N LEU A 745 3.45 -38.08 -6.09
CA LEU A 745 4.00 -37.68 -7.38
C LEU A 745 4.32 -36.19 -7.42
N THR A 746 3.36 -35.38 -6.97
CA THR A 746 3.48 -33.91 -6.89
C THR A 746 4.60 -33.53 -5.94
N PHE A 747 4.58 -34.08 -4.72
CA PHE A 747 5.61 -33.86 -3.70
C PHE A 747 7.00 -34.20 -4.24
N PHE A 748 7.16 -35.35 -4.89
CA PHE A 748 8.43 -35.75 -5.49
C PHE A 748 8.94 -34.73 -6.52
N PHE A 749 8.11 -34.33 -7.48
CA PHE A 749 8.55 -33.42 -8.55
C PHE A 749 8.74 -31.97 -8.11
N THR A 750 8.22 -31.55 -6.96
CA THR A 750 8.37 -30.17 -6.48
C THR A 750 9.30 -30.00 -5.29
N THR A 751 9.71 -31.09 -4.64
CA THR A 751 10.65 -31.03 -3.51
C THR A 751 11.84 -31.96 -3.76
N VAL A 752 11.85 -33.15 -3.16
CA VAL A 752 13.00 -34.05 -3.07
C VAL A 752 13.53 -34.54 -4.42
N GLY A 753 12.66 -34.72 -5.41
CA GLY A 753 13.02 -35.21 -6.74
C GLY A 753 13.29 -34.11 -7.76
N TYR A 754 13.00 -32.83 -7.44
CA TYR A 754 13.07 -31.73 -8.39
C TYR A 754 14.47 -31.57 -8.99
N TYR A 755 15.48 -31.31 -8.15
CA TYR A 755 16.85 -31.08 -8.60
C TYR A 755 17.49 -32.31 -9.25
N VAL A 756 17.10 -33.53 -8.83
CA VAL A 756 17.54 -34.77 -9.50
C VAL A 756 16.98 -34.84 -10.91
N CYS A 757 15.68 -34.57 -11.09
CA CYS A 757 15.04 -34.54 -12.41
C CYS A 757 15.60 -33.42 -13.29
N THR A 758 15.82 -32.23 -12.73
CA THR A 758 16.37 -31.06 -13.41
C THR A 758 17.86 -31.21 -13.72
N MET A 759 18.62 -32.04 -13.01
CA MET A 759 19.97 -32.39 -13.45
C MET A 759 19.91 -33.27 -14.69
N VAL A 760 19.05 -34.29 -14.69
CA VAL A 760 18.95 -35.26 -15.80
C VAL A 760 18.38 -34.63 -17.08
N LEU A 761 17.43 -33.68 -16.98
CA LEU A 761 16.73 -33.07 -18.13
C LEU A 761 17.64 -32.31 -19.12
N PRO A 762 18.50 -31.37 -18.69
CA PRO A 762 19.37 -30.59 -19.57
C PRO A 762 20.77 -31.21 -19.67
N TYR A 763 21.31 -31.78 -18.59
CA TYR A 763 22.70 -32.25 -18.57
C TYR A 763 22.90 -33.41 -19.54
N LEU A 764 22.04 -34.44 -19.51
CA LEU A 764 22.21 -35.58 -20.42
C LEU A 764 22.13 -35.14 -21.90
N PRO A 765 21.10 -34.41 -22.35
CA PRO A 765 21.02 -34.00 -23.75
C PRO A 765 22.10 -32.99 -24.15
N CYS A 766 22.46 -32.01 -23.31
CA CYS A 766 23.49 -31.02 -23.64
C CYS A 766 24.89 -31.65 -23.63
N SER A 767 25.20 -32.52 -22.68
CA SER A 767 26.47 -33.27 -22.63
C SER A 767 26.56 -34.26 -23.78
N LEU A 768 25.48 -34.98 -24.11
CA LEU A 768 25.45 -35.86 -25.27
C LEU A 768 25.58 -35.05 -26.56
N PHE A 769 24.88 -33.92 -26.69
CA PHE A 769 24.95 -33.05 -27.87
C PHE A 769 26.34 -32.45 -28.04
N THR A 770 26.94 -31.88 -26.99
CA THR A 770 28.32 -31.37 -27.06
C THR A 770 29.32 -32.48 -27.32
N TRP A 771 29.12 -33.68 -26.78
CA TRP A 771 29.94 -34.85 -27.09
C TRP A 771 29.77 -35.31 -28.55
N PHE A 772 28.54 -35.32 -29.09
CA PHE A 772 28.26 -35.60 -30.49
C PHE A 772 28.87 -34.55 -31.43
N VAL A 773 28.75 -33.27 -31.09
CA VAL A 773 29.39 -32.16 -31.83
C VAL A 773 30.91 -32.29 -31.77
N TYR A 774 31.48 -32.58 -30.60
CA TYR A 774 32.91 -32.84 -30.46
C TYR A 774 33.37 -34.03 -31.31
N LEU A 775 32.63 -35.15 -31.28
CA LEU A 775 32.90 -36.32 -32.13
C LEU A 775 32.74 -36.03 -33.62
N TRP A 776 31.83 -35.13 -33.99
CA TRP A 776 31.62 -34.69 -35.37
C TRP A 776 32.78 -33.83 -35.88
N PHE A 777 33.33 -32.94 -35.04
CA PHE A 777 34.51 -32.12 -35.37
C PHE A 777 35.84 -32.86 -35.22
N SER A 778 35.85 -33.99 -34.51
CA SER A 778 37.05 -34.84 -34.32
C SER A 778 37.17 -35.96 -35.37
N ARG A 779 36.22 -36.04 -36.31
CA ARG A 779 36.31 -36.82 -37.55
C ARG A 779 36.58 -35.86 -38.71
#